data_AF-A0A226N0D3-F1
#
_entry.id   AF-A0A226N0D3-F1
#
_cell.length_a   1.000
_cell.length_b   1.000
_cell.length_c   1.000
_cell.angle_alpha   90.00
_cell.angle_beta   90.00
_cell.angle_gamma   90.00
#
_symmetry.space_group_name_H-M   'P 1'
#
loop_
_entity.id
_entity.type
_entity.pdbx_description
1 polymer ?
#
loop_
_entity_poly.entity_id
_entity_poly.type
_entity_poly.pdbx_seq_one_letter_code
_entity_poly.pdbx_strand_id
1 'polypeptide(L)'
;MSRCRGAVRRRFKAAQNLKPVVPIKFHISSRTDSGVHALCNSAHLDIQRAPGKPAFQERELVGCLNHHLKPEPIRSQMLCKVKRDCESLCELLLQQVGKPSPVSILSACRVTDSFHARFSARSRTYIYRLLMGCTHHSEIPVFERDLCWAPTGGYLNVPAMQDAAQFLLGTHDFSTFCSLNSETPFRSPVKTILQADIQPSSGFLSHHYEHRGLEFWELKFKSRSFLYRQVRRMVGALVAVGQGKLAPHHIEELLEMKDARALPPFAMAPSSGLFLKSVEYDEAAEIMADVSWTEGVSNETAVRLEADFQYSLFTVIYSIVFVLGLIENVLALYLLSKKAKHASPSNVYMINLALADTLFVCVLPFKIHYHLNQNDWIFGDVACRITGTLYYINIYLSIVFFTCICVDRYIAVLHPFKYIQIRVTHYVVVATILWVVALTIMVALVLGGPLHNKGLRNTTVCFENFAASSWISRMALYNILALVFGFVIPFSIVLICYPLIARRISQIKHSIRKRKALTTIYVILLICTFCFLPYNLTHFLHFLMRSQVIQNRSFTNVIYKMRRVTLALVSFNCCLNPFLYYFTSSSRTWHFSCRLRFRTKMVYTICDQKLGECSYVYKLYQGCENKKHRDGMN
;
A
#
# COMPACT_ATOMS: atom_id res chain seq x y z
N MET A 1 5.81 22.35 1.23
CA MET A 1 5.81 20.85 1.23
C MET A 1 4.60 20.20 0.56
N SER A 2 3.40 20.81 0.56
CA SER A 2 2.14 20.11 0.23
C SER A 2 1.78 20.01 -1.25
N ARG A 3 2.19 20.95 -2.12
CA ARG A 3 1.67 21.03 -3.50
C ARG A 3 2.28 20.01 -4.48
N CYS A 4 3.61 19.89 -4.61
CA CYS A 4 4.21 18.93 -5.55
C CYS A 4 4.09 17.45 -5.13
N ARG A 5 4.27 17.12 -3.83
CA ARG A 5 3.97 15.77 -3.31
C ARG A 5 2.48 15.44 -3.45
N GLY A 6 1.61 16.45 -3.25
CA GLY A 6 0.17 16.34 -3.50
C GLY A 6 -0.16 16.08 -4.98
N ALA A 7 0.49 16.77 -5.91
CA ALA A 7 0.32 16.61 -7.35
C ALA A 7 0.73 15.22 -7.84
N VAL A 8 1.90 14.73 -7.39
CA VAL A 8 2.38 13.37 -7.68
C VAL A 8 1.40 12.32 -7.13
N ARG A 9 0.96 12.47 -5.88
CA ARG A 9 -0.02 11.56 -5.25
C ARG A 9 -1.38 11.60 -5.96
N ARG A 10 -1.81 12.76 -6.46
CA ARG A 10 -3.06 12.92 -7.23
C ARG A 10 -2.96 12.28 -8.61
N ARG A 11 -1.86 12.47 -9.35
CA ARG A 11 -1.62 11.78 -10.64
C ARG A 11 -1.56 10.27 -10.47
N PHE A 12 -0.86 9.79 -9.45
CA PHE A 12 -0.81 8.36 -9.11
C PHE A 12 -2.20 7.81 -8.79
N LYS A 13 -2.99 8.52 -7.96
CA LYS A 13 -4.37 8.12 -7.62
C LYS A 13 -5.30 8.17 -8.84
N ALA A 14 -5.19 9.19 -9.69
CA ALA A 14 -5.98 9.29 -10.92
C ALA A 14 -5.65 8.16 -11.90
N ALA A 15 -4.37 7.80 -12.03
CA ALA A 15 -3.95 6.67 -12.84
C ALA A 15 -4.41 5.33 -12.22
N GLN A 16 -4.36 5.16 -10.90
CA GLN A 16 -4.94 3.99 -10.21
C GLN A 16 -6.46 3.88 -10.43
N ASN A 17 -7.17 5.00 -10.54
CA ASN A 17 -8.60 5.02 -10.81
C ASN A 17 -8.98 4.58 -12.24
N LEU A 18 -8.01 4.50 -13.16
CA LEU A 18 -8.20 3.85 -14.47
C LEU A 18 -8.31 2.32 -14.36
N LYS A 19 -8.21 1.76 -13.15
CA LYS A 19 -8.29 0.33 -12.83
C LYS A 19 -7.30 -0.51 -13.66
N PRO A 20 -6.00 -0.16 -13.65
CA PRO A 20 -4.97 -0.94 -14.32
C PRO A 20 -4.87 -2.35 -13.71
N VAL A 21 -4.54 -3.34 -14.54
CA VAL A 21 -4.50 -4.77 -14.14
C VAL A 21 -3.33 -5.08 -13.20
N VAL A 22 -2.30 -4.23 -13.20
CA VAL A 22 -1.08 -4.34 -12.39
C VAL A 22 -0.88 -3.01 -11.65
N PRO A 23 -0.28 -2.98 -10.44
CA PRO A 23 0.10 -1.74 -9.79
C PRO A 23 0.95 -0.87 -10.71
N ILE A 24 0.52 0.36 -10.95
CA ILE A 24 1.22 1.30 -11.82
C ILE A 24 2.60 1.59 -11.21
N LYS A 25 3.67 1.24 -11.94
CA LYS A 25 4.98 1.83 -11.65
C LYS A 25 4.95 3.26 -12.11
N PHE A 26 5.14 4.19 -11.18
CA PHE A 26 5.05 5.61 -11.44
C PHE A 26 6.41 6.27 -11.22
N HIS A 27 7.05 6.67 -12.32
CA HIS A 27 8.36 7.30 -12.29
C HIS A 27 8.26 8.72 -12.85
N ILE A 28 8.63 9.72 -12.06
CA ILE A 28 8.69 11.12 -12.52
C ILE A 28 10.07 11.46 -13.07
N SER A 29 10.11 12.41 -14.00
CA SER A 29 11.36 12.83 -14.64
C SER A 29 12.27 13.67 -13.73
N SER A 30 11.82 14.09 -12.54
CA SER A 30 12.55 14.96 -11.60
C SER A 30 12.56 14.45 -10.13
N ARG A 31 13.66 14.73 -9.41
CA ARG A 31 13.73 14.67 -7.93
C ARG A 31 13.47 16.09 -7.44
N THR A 32 12.22 16.47 -7.19
CA THR A 32 11.93 17.81 -6.68
C THR A 32 12.19 17.89 -5.18
N ASP A 33 13.01 18.86 -4.77
CA ASP A 33 13.21 19.20 -3.36
C ASP A 33 11.88 19.69 -2.76
N SER A 34 11.75 19.57 -1.44
CA SER A 34 10.63 20.17 -0.71
C SER A 34 10.55 21.67 -1.04
N GLY A 35 9.53 22.09 -1.78
CA GLY A 35 9.29 23.50 -2.11
C GLY A 35 9.71 23.94 -3.52
N VAL A 36 10.08 23.03 -4.41
CA VAL A 36 10.31 23.32 -5.84
C VAL A 36 9.02 23.15 -6.63
N HIS A 37 8.74 24.07 -7.54
CA HIS A 37 7.55 24.10 -8.38
C HIS A 37 7.81 23.37 -9.71
N ALA A 38 6.75 23.04 -10.45
CA ALA A 38 6.87 22.42 -11.77
C ALA A 38 5.77 22.97 -12.68
N LEU A 39 6.16 23.63 -13.77
CA LEU A 39 5.25 24.06 -14.83
C LEU A 39 4.92 22.88 -15.74
N CYS A 40 5.91 22.03 -15.98
CA CYS A 40 5.72 20.73 -16.60
C CYS A 40 6.39 19.64 -15.74
N ASN A 41 5.90 18.41 -15.83
CA ASN A 41 6.64 17.25 -15.33
C ASN A 41 6.11 16.01 -16.05
N SER A 42 7.02 15.22 -16.61
CA SER A 42 6.68 13.96 -17.26
C SER A 42 6.63 12.84 -16.24
N ALA A 43 5.69 11.92 -16.41
CA ALA A 43 5.61 10.71 -15.63
C ALA A 43 5.52 9.51 -16.56
N HIS A 44 6.39 8.53 -16.34
CA HIS A 44 6.24 7.21 -16.92
C HIS A 44 5.31 6.39 -16.02
N LEU A 45 4.32 5.77 -16.63
CA LEU A 45 3.27 5.00 -15.98
C LEU A 45 2.98 3.75 -16.79
N ASP A 46 3.18 2.60 -16.14
CA ASP A 46 2.84 1.31 -16.73
C ASP A 46 1.33 1.08 -16.60
N ILE A 47 0.56 1.44 -17.64
CA ILE A 47 -0.88 1.14 -17.71
C ILE A 47 -1.10 -0.10 -18.56
N GLN A 48 -1.36 -1.20 -17.89
CA GLN A 48 -1.82 -2.42 -18.55
C GLN A 48 -3.35 -2.50 -18.49
N ARG A 49 -4.01 -2.41 -19.67
CA ARG A 49 -5.46 -2.63 -19.80
C ARG A 49 -5.80 -4.12 -19.69
N ALA A 50 -7.07 -4.40 -19.39
CA ALA A 50 -7.60 -5.76 -19.39
C ALA A 50 -7.42 -6.42 -20.78
N PRO A 51 -7.08 -7.73 -20.83
CA PRO A 51 -6.89 -8.44 -22.10
C PRO A 51 -8.13 -8.35 -23.00
N GLY A 52 -7.95 -8.04 -24.29
CA GLY A 52 -9.03 -7.85 -25.26
C GLY A 52 -9.60 -6.44 -25.36
N LYS A 53 -9.11 -5.49 -24.56
CA LYS A 53 -9.36 -4.06 -24.79
C LYS A 53 -8.21 -3.46 -25.61
N PRO A 54 -8.48 -2.65 -26.65
CA PRO A 54 -7.42 -1.97 -27.40
C PRO A 54 -6.62 -1.07 -26.46
N ALA A 55 -5.37 -0.75 -26.79
CA ALA A 55 -4.62 0.28 -26.06
C ALA A 55 -5.43 1.57 -26.00
N PHE A 56 -5.27 2.37 -24.93
CA PHE A 56 -5.91 3.69 -24.93
C PHE A 56 -5.33 4.50 -26.08
N GLN A 57 -6.20 5.12 -26.87
CA GLN A 57 -5.74 6.19 -27.73
C GLN A 57 -5.29 7.37 -26.85
N GLU A 58 -4.27 8.10 -27.28
CA GLU A 58 -3.64 9.18 -26.51
C GLU A 58 -4.66 10.19 -25.98
N ARG A 59 -5.61 10.60 -26.85
CA ARG A 59 -6.69 11.53 -26.50
C ARG A 59 -7.66 10.95 -25.46
N GLU A 60 -8.00 9.67 -25.54
CA GLU A 60 -8.87 8.99 -24.58
C GLU A 60 -8.20 8.89 -23.21
N LEU A 61 -6.91 8.54 -23.18
CA LEU A 61 -6.12 8.42 -21.94
C LEU A 61 -6.00 9.77 -21.22
N VAL A 62 -5.70 10.83 -21.96
CA VAL A 62 -5.63 12.20 -21.41
C VAL A 62 -6.99 12.60 -20.83
N GLY A 63 -8.09 12.33 -21.55
CA GLY A 63 -9.45 12.60 -21.09
C GLY A 63 -9.80 11.86 -19.79
N CYS A 64 -9.52 10.56 -19.71
CA CYS A 64 -9.81 9.76 -18.51
C CYS A 64 -8.95 10.17 -17.31
N LEU A 65 -7.65 10.45 -17.51
CA LEU A 65 -6.78 10.91 -16.44
C LEU A 65 -7.23 12.27 -15.91
N ASN A 66 -7.56 13.21 -16.80
CA ASN A 66 -8.07 14.52 -16.40
C ASN A 66 -9.44 14.43 -15.70
N HIS A 67 -10.31 13.50 -16.10
CA HIS A 67 -11.57 13.23 -15.41
C HIS A 67 -11.36 12.84 -13.94
N HIS A 68 -10.42 11.93 -13.66
CA HIS A 68 -10.09 11.50 -12.29
C HIS A 68 -9.21 12.50 -11.51
N LEU A 69 -8.68 13.54 -12.18
CA LEU A 69 -7.98 14.64 -11.53
C LEU A 69 -8.92 15.77 -11.09
N LYS A 70 -10.20 15.79 -11.52
CA LYS A 70 -11.20 16.76 -11.06
C LYS A 70 -11.45 16.59 -9.55
N PRO A 71 -11.42 17.66 -8.75
CA PRO A 71 -11.89 17.57 -7.37
C PRO A 71 -13.41 17.29 -7.37
N GLU A 72 -13.88 16.39 -6.49
CA GLU A 72 -15.33 16.27 -6.22
C GLU A 72 -15.89 17.64 -5.83
N PRO A 73 -17.08 18.04 -6.32
CA PRO A 73 -17.75 19.21 -5.80
C PRO A 73 -18.06 18.94 -4.33
N ILE A 74 -17.46 19.73 -3.45
CA ILE A 74 -17.66 19.64 -2.00
C ILE A 74 -19.15 19.85 -1.73
N ARG A 75 -19.84 18.78 -1.33
CA ARG A 75 -21.15 18.85 -0.70
C ARG A 75 -20.96 19.38 0.71
N SER A 76 -20.84 20.69 0.85
CA SER A 76 -21.00 21.38 2.13
C SER A 76 -22.08 22.45 1.96
N GLN A 77 -23.26 22.18 2.51
CA GLN A 77 -24.16 23.24 2.95
C GLN A 77 -23.35 24.17 3.86
N MET A 78 -23.08 25.37 3.39
CA MET A 78 -22.81 26.50 4.26
C MET A 78 -23.79 27.58 3.84
N LEU A 79 -24.87 27.71 4.61
CA LEU A 79 -25.69 28.91 4.62
C LEU A 79 -24.76 30.08 4.94
N CYS A 80 -24.61 31.00 3.98
CA CYS A 80 -24.27 32.37 4.28
C CYS A 80 -25.34 33.25 3.65
N LYS A 81 -26.26 33.74 4.50
CA LYS A 81 -27.12 34.88 4.20
C LYS A 81 -26.20 36.08 3.99
N VAL A 82 -26.14 36.62 2.78
CA VAL A 82 -25.71 38.00 2.52
C VAL A 82 -26.87 38.71 1.82
N LYS A 83 -27.18 39.88 2.35
CA LYS A 83 -28.32 40.74 2.03
C LYS A 83 -27.86 41.75 0.98
N ARG A 84 -28.56 41.81 -0.16
CA ARG A 84 -28.60 42.82 -1.25
C ARG A 84 -27.29 43.48 -1.73
N ASP A 85 -27.25 43.57 -3.07
CA ASP A 85 -26.40 44.42 -3.92
C ASP A 85 -24.98 43.93 -4.22
N CYS A 86 -24.88 43.00 -5.17
CA CYS A 86 -23.83 42.95 -6.22
C CYS A 86 -24.09 41.76 -7.15
N GLU A 87 -25.09 41.86 -8.05
CA GLU A 87 -25.34 40.83 -9.07
C GLU A 87 -24.32 40.85 -10.23
N SER A 88 -23.54 41.90 -10.39
CA SER A 88 -22.54 42.02 -11.48
C SER A 88 -21.15 41.44 -11.16
N LEU A 89 -20.84 41.11 -9.89
CA LEU A 89 -19.54 40.53 -9.52
C LEU A 89 -19.56 38.99 -9.46
N CYS A 90 -20.75 38.39 -9.32
CA CYS A 90 -20.90 36.95 -9.23
C CYS A 90 -20.84 36.27 -10.61
N GLU A 91 -21.37 36.90 -11.67
CA GLU A 91 -21.29 36.34 -13.03
C GLU A 91 -19.87 36.38 -13.62
N LEU A 92 -19.09 37.45 -13.38
CA LEU A 92 -17.69 37.52 -13.81
C LEU A 92 -16.77 36.56 -13.04
N LEU A 93 -17.04 36.33 -11.75
CA LEU A 93 -16.31 35.31 -10.98
C LEU A 93 -16.75 33.88 -11.35
N LEU A 94 -18.00 33.65 -11.74
CA LEU A 94 -18.45 32.31 -12.15
C LEU A 94 -17.98 31.91 -13.56
N GLN A 95 -17.71 32.87 -14.45
CA GLN A 95 -17.21 32.55 -15.80
C GLN A 95 -15.68 32.33 -15.85
N GLN A 96 -14.92 32.82 -14.87
CA GLN A 96 -13.46 32.56 -14.77
C GLN A 96 -13.03 31.63 -13.62
N VAL A 97 -13.91 31.32 -12.67
CA VAL A 97 -13.67 30.30 -11.62
C VAL A 97 -14.33 28.96 -12.00
N GLY A 98 -14.24 28.58 -13.27
CA GLY A 98 -14.31 27.17 -13.64
C GLY A 98 -13.04 26.49 -13.15
N LYS A 99 -12.87 26.29 -11.83
CA LYS A 99 -11.63 25.80 -11.18
C LYS A 99 -10.97 24.70 -12.03
N PRO A 100 -9.92 25.01 -12.84
CA PRO A 100 -9.16 23.95 -13.43
C PRO A 100 -8.52 23.19 -12.27
N SER A 101 -8.51 21.86 -12.36
CA SER A 101 -7.75 21.04 -11.42
C SER A 101 -6.32 21.64 -11.31
N PRO A 102 -5.73 21.75 -10.11
CA PRO A 102 -4.38 22.34 -9.94
C PRO A 102 -3.27 21.57 -10.67
N VAL A 103 -3.63 20.49 -11.36
CA VAL A 103 -2.79 19.63 -12.19
C VAL A 103 -3.68 19.10 -13.33
N SER A 104 -3.27 19.32 -14.57
CA SER A 104 -3.83 18.69 -15.77
C SER A 104 -2.76 17.85 -16.49
N ILE A 105 -3.22 16.84 -17.23
CA ILE A 105 -2.41 16.10 -18.20
C ILE A 105 -2.64 16.77 -19.56
N LEU A 106 -1.55 17.20 -20.21
CA LEU A 106 -1.61 17.92 -21.48
C LEU A 106 -1.50 16.97 -22.68
N SER A 107 -0.67 15.94 -22.55
CA SER A 107 -0.45 14.90 -23.56
C SER A 107 -0.07 13.59 -22.89
N ALA A 108 -0.24 12.49 -23.61
CA ALA A 108 0.23 11.17 -23.24
C ALA A 108 0.60 10.42 -24.52
N CYS A 109 1.81 9.86 -24.58
CA CYS A 109 2.28 9.05 -25.70
C CYS A 109 2.63 7.63 -25.23
N ARG A 110 2.58 6.67 -26.16
CA ARG A 110 3.04 5.31 -25.88
C ARG A 110 4.55 5.23 -26.10
N VAL A 111 5.23 4.57 -25.18
CA VAL A 111 6.68 4.39 -25.19
C VAL A 111 7.04 2.91 -25.04
N THR A 112 8.29 2.55 -25.33
CA THR A 112 8.81 1.18 -25.19
C THR A 112 8.99 0.78 -23.72
N ASP A 113 9.02 -0.53 -23.44
CA ASP A 113 9.19 -1.05 -22.06
C ASP A 113 10.57 -0.73 -21.44
N SER A 114 11.55 -0.35 -22.27
CA SER A 114 12.88 0.11 -21.83
C SER A 114 12.91 1.60 -21.47
N PHE A 115 11.83 2.34 -21.74
CA PHE A 115 11.75 3.77 -21.44
C PHE A 115 11.67 4.02 -19.94
N HIS A 116 12.37 5.05 -19.46
CA HIS A 116 12.27 5.52 -18.09
C HIS A 116 12.28 7.05 -18.07
N ALA A 117 11.20 7.68 -17.60
CA ALA A 117 11.01 9.15 -17.59
C ALA A 117 12.22 9.93 -17.05
N ARG A 118 12.96 9.34 -16.10
CA ARG A 118 14.20 9.94 -15.58
C ARG A 118 15.45 9.63 -16.42
N PHE A 119 15.64 8.41 -16.90
CA PHE A 119 16.92 8.00 -17.48
C PHE A 119 16.96 8.16 -19.00
N SER A 120 15.78 8.12 -19.64
CA SER A 120 15.59 8.35 -21.08
C SER A 120 15.47 9.83 -21.44
N ALA A 121 15.44 10.74 -20.46
CA ALA A 121 15.39 12.18 -20.73
C ALA A 121 16.71 12.66 -21.37
N ARG A 122 16.60 13.25 -22.56
CA ARG A 122 17.73 13.82 -23.31
C ARG A 122 18.17 15.14 -22.71
N SER A 123 17.21 15.96 -22.28
CA SER A 123 17.46 17.21 -21.59
C SER A 123 16.34 17.58 -20.61
N ARG A 124 16.67 18.44 -19.66
CA ARG A 124 15.74 19.06 -18.71
C ARG A 124 16.03 20.54 -18.67
N THR A 125 14.97 21.33 -18.66
CA THR A 125 15.05 22.78 -18.55
C THR A 125 14.44 23.22 -17.23
N TYR A 126 15.25 23.82 -16.38
CA TYR A 126 14.80 24.50 -15.17
C TYR A 126 14.77 26.00 -15.41
N ILE A 127 13.82 26.66 -14.77
CA ILE A 127 13.76 28.11 -14.71
C ILE A 127 13.74 28.56 -13.27
N TYR A 128 14.38 29.69 -13.00
CA TYR A 128 14.33 30.34 -11.70
C TYR A 128 13.80 31.75 -11.87
N ARG A 129 12.69 32.08 -11.19
CA ARG A 129 12.06 33.40 -11.26
C ARG A 129 12.60 34.30 -10.16
N LEU A 130 13.14 35.45 -10.57
CA LEU A 130 13.56 36.55 -9.71
C LEU A 130 12.59 37.72 -9.84
N LEU A 131 12.45 38.45 -8.75
CA LEU A 131 11.72 39.70 -8.68
C LEU A 131 12.65 40.78 -8.13
N MET A 132 12.82 41.86 -8.90
CA MET A 132 13.58 43.05 -8.51
C MET A 132 12.64 44.23 -8.30
N GLY A 133 13.11 45.26 -7.60
CA GLY A 133 12.31 46.43 -7.25
C GLY A 133 11.48 46.28 -5.96
N CYS A 134 11.61 45.16 -5.23
CA CYS A 134 11.05 45.02 -3.88
C CYS A 134 12.11 45.32 -2.82
N THR A 135 11.80 46.18 -1.86
CA THR A 135 12.63 46.46 -0.68
C THR A 135 12.26 45.56 0.50
N HIS A 136 11.00 45.12 0.56
CA HIS A 136 10.50 44.26 1.64
C HIS A 136 9.65 43.11 1.10
N HIS A 137 9.67 41.95 1.78
CA HIS A 137 8.94 40.75 1.37
C HIS A 137 7.41 40.96 1.30
N SER A 138 6.87 41.96 2.01
CA SER A 138 5.46 42.35 1.94
C SER A 138 5.05 42.98 0.62
N GLU A 139 5.98 43.53 -0.15
CA GLU A 139 5.73 44.21 -1.43
C GLU A 139 5.53 43.23 -2.58
N ILE A 140 5.95 41.98 -2.40
CA ILE A 140 5.74 40.91 -3.39
C ILE A 140 4.23 40.72 -3.58
N PRO A 141 3.72 40.81 -4.82
CA PRO A 141 2.31 40.58 -5.11
C PRO A 141 1.84 39.25 -4.54
N VAL A 142 0.64 39.23 -3.95
CA VAL A 142 0.10 38.05 -3.24
C VAL A 142 0.10 36.80 -4.13
N PHE A 143 -0.14 36.94 -5.43
CA PHE A 143 -0.14 35.84 -6.39
C PHE A 143 1.26 35.36 -6.82
N GLU A 144 2.29 36.18 -6.60
CA GLU A 144 3.69 35.86 -6.90
C GLU A 144 4.44 35.38 -5.65
N ARG A 145 3.82 35.52 -4.47
CA ARG A 145 4.36 35.01 -3.20
C ARG A 145 4.57 33.50 -3.31
N ASP A 146 5.77 33.06 -2.92
CA ASP A 146 6.26 31.69 -3.09
C ASP A 146 6.46 31.21 -4.54
N LEU A 147 6.38 32.07 -5.56
CA LEU A 147 6.62 31.72 -6.98
C LEU A 147 7.81 32.44 -7.60
N CYS A 148 8.47 33.30 -6.83
CA CYS A 148 9.71 33.96 -7.20
C CYS A 148 10.58 34.13 -5.94
N TRP A 149 11.81 34.56 -6.16
CA TRP A 149 12.66 35.08 -5.09
C TRP A 149 12.88 36.57 -5.33
N ALA A 150 12.66 37.38 -4.30
CA ALA A 150 13.10 38.77 -4.26
C ALA A 150 14.37 38.87 -3.40
N PRO A 151 15.57 38.96 -4.00
CA PRO A 151 16.81 39.14 -3.25
C PRO A 151 16.81 40.49 -2.53
N THR A 152 17.45 40.54 -1.35
CA THR A 152 17.66 41.81 -0.64
C THR A 152 18.70 42.66 -1.37
N GLY A 153 18.51 43.98 -1.42
CA GLY A 153 19.48 44.91 -2.01
C GLY A 153 19.06 45.59 -3.32
N GLY A 154 17.79 45.48 -3.75
CA GLY A 154 17.26 46.25 -4.89
C GLY A 154 17.55 45.61 -6.25
N TYR A 155 17.97 46.44 -7.23
CA TYR A 155 18.29 45.99 -8.59
C TYR A 155 19.64 45.25 -8.63
N LEU A 156 19.73 44.23 -9.48
CA LEU A 156 20.94 43.43 -9.69
C LEU A 156 21.65 43.87 -10.97
N ASN A 157 22.99 43.78 -10.98
CA ASN A 157 23.77 43.92 -12.21
C ASN A 157 23.58 42.69 -13.11
N VAL A 158 22.52 42.70 -13.92
CA VAL A 158 22.17 41.60 -14.82
C VAL A 158 23.27 41.30 -15.85
N PRO A 159 23.91 42.31 -16.50
CA PRO A 159 25.02 42.03 -17.41
C PRO A 159 26.14 41.20 -16.76
N ALA A 160 26.57 41.56 -15.55
CA ALA A 160 27.58 40.79 -14.82
C ALA A 160 27.11 39.36 -14.49
N MET A 161 25.82 39.17 -14.21
CA MET A 161 25.23 37.84 -14.03
C MET A 161 25.22 37.03 -15.33
N GLN A 162 24.98 37.67 -16.48
CA GLN A 162 25.00 37.03 -17.79
C GLN A 162 26.41 36.60 -18.18
N ASP A 163 27.41 37.45 -17.93
CA ASP A 163 28.83 37.11 -18.11
C ASP A 163 29.22 35.92 -17.23
N ALA A 164 28.85 35.97 -15.95
CA ALA A 164 29.09 34.90 -14.99
C ALA A 164 28.41 33.58 -15.38
N ALA A 165 27.24 33.63 -16.01
CA ALA A 165 26.51 32.45 -16.46
C ALA A 165 27.21 31.73 -17.62
N GLN A 166 28.03 32.43 -18.43
CA GLN A 166 28.77 31.82 -19.52
C GLN A 166 29.78 30.79 -19.02
N PHE A 167 30.42 31.02 -17.87
CA PHE A 167 31.37 30.07 -17.26
C PHE A 167 30.70 28.74 -16.85
N LEU A 168 29.37 28.72 -16.66
CA LEU A 168 28.65 27.50 -16.34
C LEU A 168 28.42 26.60 -17.56
N LEU A 169 28.52 27.13 -18.79
CA LEU A 169 28.28 26.39 -20.02
C LEU A 169 29.39 25.37 -20.29
N GLY A 170 29.02 24.24 -20.92
CA GLY A 170 29.96 23.16 -21.20
C GLY A 170 30.03 22.13 -20.08
N THR A 171 31.11 21.34 -20.07
CA THR A 171 31.26 20.16 -19.19
C THR A 171 32.21 20.47 -18.04
N HIS A 172 31.68 20.48 -16.81
CA HIS A 172 32.42 20.85 -15.61
C HIS A 172 32.15 19.88 -14.47
N ASP A 173 33.03 19.87 -13.47
CA ASP A 173 32.77 19.24 -12.18
C ASP A 173 31.95 20.19 -11.30
N PHE A 174 30.72 19.80 -10.97
CA PHE A 174 29.80 20.62 -10.18
C PHE A 174 29.77 20.25 -8.69
N SER A 175 30.85 19.68 -8.15
CA SER A 175 30.94 19.30 -6.73
C SER A 175 30.69 20.50 -5.79
N THR A 176 31.24 21.67 -6.10
CA THR A 176 31.00 22.94 -5.36
C THR A 176 29.53 23.37 -5.38
N PHE A 177 28.84 23.07 -6.48
CA PHE A 177 27.43 23.35 -6.67
C PHE A 177 26.52 22.19 -6.22
N CYS A 178 27.03 21.20 -5.50
CA CYS A 178 26.25 20.08 -4.96
C CYS A 178 26.09 20.18 -3.44
N SER A 179 25.06 19.56 -2.86
CA SER A 179 24.91 19.43 -1.40
C SER A 179 25.42 18.08 -0.91
N LEU A 180 26.16 18.09 0.22
CA LEU A 180 26.56 16.90 0.96
C LEU A 180 25.30 16.23 1.54
N ASN A 181 24.83 15.14 0.94
CA ASN A 181 23.81 14.27 1.57
C ASN A 181 24.07 12.81 1.22
N SER A 182 24.12 11.98 2.26
CA SER A 182 24.76 10.67 2.37
C SER A 182 23.93 9.47 1.89
N GLU A 183 23.15 9.59 0.80
CA GLU A 183 22.24 8.50 0.40
C GLU A 183 22.45 7.91 -1.01
N THR A 184 23.48 8.29 -1.77
CA THR A 184 23.82 7.53 -3.00
C THR A 184 25.32 7.58 -3.34
N PRO A 185 26.03 6.44 -3.42
CA PRO A 185 27.47 6.41 -3.71
C PRO A 185 27.86 6.53 -5.21
N PHE A 186 26.91 6.70 -6.16
CA PHE A 186 27.19 6.38 -7.57
C PHE A 186 26.70 7.40 -8.60
N ARG A 187 27.11 8.68 -8.54
CA ARG A 187 26.97 9.58 -9.72
C ARG A 187 28.15 10.52 -9.84
N SER A 188 28.78 10.51 -11.02
CA SER A 188 29.82 11.48 -11.37
C SER A 188 29.30 12.92 -11.15
N PRO A 189 30.06 13.78 -10.45
CA PRO A 189 29.71 15.19 -10.25
C PRO A 189 29.87 16.01 -11.54
N VAL A 190 30.47 15.43 -12.57
CA VAL A 190 30.65 16.06 -13.88
C VAL A 190 29.30 16.14 -14.61
N LYS A 191 28.94 17.34 -15.08
CA LYS A 191 27.70 17.62 -15.83
C LYS A 191 28.01 18.54 -17.00
N THR A 192 27.21 18.42 -18.05
CA THR A 192 27.27 19.31 -19.21
C THR A 192 26.06 20.24 -19.19
N ILE A 193 26.28 21.54 -19.02
CA ILE A 193 25.23 22.55 -19.17
C ILE A 193 25.16 22.97 -20.63
N LEU A 194 23.97 22.85 -21.21
CA LEU A 194 23.67 23.13 -22.62
C LEU A 194 23.16 24.56 -22.82
N GLN A 195 22.58 25.16 -21.79
CA GLN A 195 22.00 26.50 -21.83
C GLN A 195 22.00 27.10 -20.42
N ALA A 196 22.31 28.39 -20.30
CA ALA A 196 22.34 29.16 -19.07
C ALA A 196 22.02 30.63 -19.40
N ASP A 197 20.73 30.93 -19.54
CA ASP A 197 20.28 32.25 -19.99
C ASP A 197 19.63 33.03 -18.86
N ILE A 198 19.78 34.35 -18.88
CA ILE A 198 19.10 35.27 -17.97
C ILE A 198 18.35 36.29 -18.82
N GLN A 199 17.02 36.31 -18.71
CA GLN A 199 16.16 37.11 -19.57
C GLN A 199 15.02 37.77 -18.78
N PRO A 200 14.50 38.92 -19.24
CA PRO A 200 13.31 39.51 -18.64
C PRO A 200 12.10 38.57 -18.82
N SER A 201 11.17 38.66 -17.89
CA SER A 201 9.94 37.87 -17.82
C SER A 201 8.77 38.76 -17.44
N SER A 202 7.55 38.33 -17.72
CA SER A 202 6.33 38.92 -17.16
C SER A 202 5.92 38.21 -15.85
N GLY A 203 5.25 38.96 -14.97
CA GLY A 203 4.46 38.41 -13.87
C GLY A 203 3.17 37.77 -14.38
N PHE A 204 2.58 36.84 -13.61
CA PHE A 204 1.31 36.18 -13.93
C PHE A 204 0.13 37.16 -14.11
N LEU A 205 0.23 38.36 -13.53
CA LEU A 205 -0.74 39.46 -13.62
C LEU A 205 -0.02 40.79 -13.86
N SER A 206 0.99 40.81 -14.73
CA SER A 206 1.84 41.98 -14.97
C SER A 206 1.05 43.27 -15.26
N HIS A 207 -0.04 43.17 -16.02
CA HIS A 207 -0.92 44.30 -16.35
C HIS A 207 -1.57 44.98 -15.13
N HIS A 208 -1.70 44.29 -13.99
CA HIS A 208 -2.30 44.86 -12.78
C HIS A 208 -1.28 45.55 -11.85
N TYR A 209 0.02 45.39 -12.12
CA TYR A 209 1.09 45.91 -11.27
C TYR A 209 2.12 46.73 -12.05
N GLU A 210 1.84 47.06 -13.31
CA GLU A 210 2.70 47.81 -14.23
C GLU A 210 3.19 49.15 -13.65
N HIS A 211 2.40 49.75 -12.75
CA HIS A 211 2.73 51.00 -12.06
C HIS A 211 3.65 50.86 -10.83
N ARG A 212 4.09 49.65 -10.46
CA ARG A 212 4.89 49.42 -9.23
C ARG A 212 6.41 49.32 -9.44
N GLY A 213 6.90 49.50 -10.67
CA GLY A 213 8.35 49.41 -10.96
C GLY A 213 8.97 48.05 -10.65
N LEU A 214 8.16 46.99 -10.69
CA LEU A 214 8.58 45.63 -10.39
C LEU A 214 9.09 44.93 -11.65
N GLU A 215 10.31 44.40 -11.60
CA GLU A 215 10.92 43.70 -12.73
C GLU A 215 11.03 42.20 -12.45
N PHE A 216 10.45 41.39 -13.34
CA PHE A 216 10.55 39.93 -13.27
C PHE A 216 11.62 39.43 -14.23
N TRP A 217 12.44 38.50 -13.74
CA TRP A 217 13.53 37.92 -14.51
C TRP A 217 13.50 36.40 -14.39
N GLU A 218 13.85 35.71 -15.48
CA GLU A 218 13.90 34.25 -15.57
C GLU A 218 15.33 33.79 -15.87
N LEU A 219 15.90 32.97 -14.99
CA LEU A 219 17.17 32.29 -15.22
C LEU A 219 16.88 30.87 -15.69
N LYS A 220 17.28 30.53 -16.91
CA LYS A 220 16.98 29.26 -17.57
C LYS A 220 18.22 28.41 -17.70
N PHE A 221 18.15 27.18 -17.19
CA PHE A 221 19.24 26.20 -17.27
C PHE A 221 18.77 24.93 -17.96
N LYS A 222 19.48 24.51 -19.02
CA LYS A 222 19.22 23.25 -19.74
C LYS A 222 20.40 22.30 -19.59
N SER A 223 20.14 21.06 -19.23
CA SER A 223 21.16 20.00 -19.17
C SER A 223 20.52 18.61 -19.28
N ARG A 224 21.30 17.60 -19.69
CA ARG A 224 20.87 16.20 -19.62
C ARG A 224 20.49 15.79 -18.19
N SER A 225 21.25 16.24 -17.19
CA SER A 225 20.95 15.92 -15.79
C SER A 225 21.52 16.97 -14.84
N PHE A 226 20.94 17.09 -13.66
CA PHE A 226 21.41 17.99 -12.60
C PHE A 226 21.67 17.22 -11.31
N LEU A 227 22.67 17.68 -10.55
CA LEU A 227 22.94 17.23 -9.18
C LEU A 227 21.90 17.81 -8.20
N TYR A 228 21.84 17.21 -7.01
CA TYR A 228 20.94 17.66 -5.96
C TYR A 228 21.28 19.09 -5.53
N ARG A 229 20.31 20.00 -5.60
CA ARG A 229 20.43 21.47 -5.36
C ARG A 229 21.33 22.25 -6.32
N GLN A 230 21.82 21.66 -7.42
CA GLN A 230 22.72 22.32 -8.37
C GLN A 230 22.19 23.66 -8.88
N VAL A 231 20.96 23.67 -9.39
CA VAL A 231 20.36 24.89 -9.96
C VAL A 231 20.25 26.01 -8.93
N ARG A 232 19.88 25.70 -7.68
CA ARG A 232 19.73 26.71 -6.61
C ARG A 232 21.07 27.30 -6.18
N ARG A 233 22.12 26.49 -6.20
CA ARG A 233 23.49 26.93 -5.90
C ARG A 233 24.05 27.79 -7.04
N MET A 234 23.84 27.39 -8.29
CA MET A 234 24.20 28.21 -9.46
C MET A 234 23.47 29.57 -9.43
N VAL A 235 22.15 29.56 -9.24
CA VAL A 235 21.36 30.81 -9.14
C VAL A 235 21.83 31.69 -7.97
N GLY A 236 22.10 31.10 -6.81
CA GLY A 236 22.56 31.88 -5.65
C GLY A 236 23.93 32.53 -5.88
N ALA A 237 24.84 31.84 -6.56
CA ALA A 237 26.14 32.40 -6.96
C ALA A 237 25.99 33.53 -7.99
N LEU A 238 25.14 33.34 -9.00
CA LEU A 238 24.85 34.39 -9.99
C LEU A 238 24.20 35.62 -9.33
N VAL A 239 23.25 35.44 -8.42
CA VAL A 239 22.67 36.58 -7.67
C VAL A 239 23.71 37.26 -6.79
N ALA A 240 24.66 36.52 -6.20
CA ALA A 240 25.77 37.12 -5.47
C ALA A 240 26.70 37.95 -6.39
N VAL A 241 26.90 37.56 -7.65
CA VAL A 241 27.56 38.39 -8.66
C VAL A 241 26.76 39.65 -8.96
N GLY A 242 25.46 39.52 -9.18
CA GLY A 242 24.55 40.66 -9.40
C GLY A 242 24.50 41.65 -8.24
N GLN A 243 24.77 41.18 -7.01
CA GLN A 243 24.90 41.99 -5.79
C GLN A 243 26.31 42.57 -5.57
N GLY A 244 27.27 42.28 -6.46
CA GLY A 244 28.67 42.71 -6.32
C GLY A 244 29.46 41.98 -5.21
N LYS A 245 28.93 40.89 -4.66
CA LYS A 245 29.60 40.07 -3.63
C LYS A 245 30.59 39.07 -4.23
N LEU A 246 30.44 38.76 -5.51
CA LEU A 246 31.36 37.94 -6.30
C LEU A 246 31.64 38.64 -7.63
N ALA A 247 32.86 38.50 -8.14
CA ALA A 247 33.16 38.87 -9.52
C ALA A 247 32.73 37.75 -10.48
N PRO A 248 32.43 38.03 -11.77
CA PRO A 248 32.04 37.00 -12.73
C PRO A 248 33.01 35.82 -12.84
N HIS A 249 34.32 36.08 -12.83
CA HIS A 249 35.36 35.03 -12.93
C HIS A 249 35.41 34.10 -11.70
N HIS A 250 34.92 34.53 -10.53
CA HIS A 250 34.85 33.65 -9.36
C HIS A 250 33.92 32.43 -9.60
N ILE A 251 33.01 32.48 -10.58
CA ILE A 251 32.19 31.30 -10.95
C ILE A 251 33.08 30.19 -11.51
N GLU A 252 34.07 30.55 -12.33
CA GLU A 252 35.06 29.61 -12.88
C GLU A 252 35.92 29.01 -11.75
N GLU A 253 36.47 29.85 -10.87
CA GLU A 253 37.22 29.39 -9.69
C GLU A 253 36.41 28.45 -8.79
N LEU A 254 35.11 28.75 -8.59
CA LEU A 254 34.20 27.88 -7.83
C LEU A 254 34.02 26.50 -8.49
N LEU A 255 34.02 26.41 -9.82
CA LEU A 255 33.99 25.12 -10.53
C LEU A 255 35.32 24.35 -10.34
N GLU A 256 36.45 25.05 -10.29
CA GLU A 256 37.77 24.45 -10.13
C GLU A 256 38.03 23.90 -8.73
N MET A 257 37.46 24.52 -7.68
CA MET A 257 37.66 24.10 -6.28
C MET A 257 37.12 22.69 -5.97
N LYS A 258 36.10 22.22 -6.69
CA LYS A 258 35.50 20.87 -6.55
C LYS A 258 35.11 20.47 -5.11
N ASP A 259 34.81 21.44 -4.25
CA ASP A 259 34.39 21.21 -2.86
C ASP A 259 33.03 21.85 -2.58
N ALA A 260 32.06 21.03 -2.18
CA ALA A 260 30.71 21.46 -1.80
C ALA A 260 30.66 22.51 -0.68
N ARG A 261 31.73 22.63 0.13
CA ARG A 261 31.88 23.62 1.21
C ARG A 261 32.44 24.96 0.73
N ALA A 262 33.04 25.01 -0.46
CA ALA A 262 33.64 26.22 -1.01
C ALA A 262 32.59 27.26 -1.45
N LEU A 263 31.35 26.84 -1.70
CA LEU A 263 30.26 27.76 -2.01
C LEU A 263 29.85 28.55 -0.75
N PRO A 264 29.89 29.89 -0.77
CA PRO A 264 29.53 30.69 0.39
C PRO A 264 28.07 30.43 0.85
N PRO A 265 27.78 30.39 2.16
CA PRO A 265 26.43 30.10 2.67
C PRO A 265 25.33 31.04 2.16
N PHE A 266 25.68 32.31 1.89
CA PHE A 266 24.76 33.31 1.33
C PHE A 266 24.44 33.10 -0.15
N ALA A 267 25.24 32.31 -0.88
CA ALA A 267 25.09 32.04 -2.31
C ALA A 267 24.18 30.82 -2.58
N MET A 268 23.15 30.62 -1.74
CA MET A 268 22.13 29.59 -1.93
C MET A 268 20.75 30.20 -2.13
N ALA A 269 20.20 30.07 -3.34
CA ALA A 269 18.87 30.55 -3.63
C ALA A 269 17.79 29.72 -2.89
N PRO A 270 16.65 30.32 -2.46
CA PRO A 270 15.51 29.60 -1.89
C PRO A 270 14.84 28.69 -2.94
N SER A 271 13.91 27.83 -2.53
CA SER A 271 13.23 26.91 -3.46
C SER A 271 12.04 27.53 -4.19
N SER A 272 11.45 28.60 -3.65
CA SER A 272 10.21 29.24 -4.14
C SER A 272 10.28 29.72 -5.58
N GLY A 273 11.45 30.19 -6.04
CA GLY A 273 11.62 30.65 -7.41
C GLY A 273 11.90 29.54 -8.43
N LEU A 274 12.16 28.29 -8.02
CA LEU A 274 12.62 27.24 -8.94
C LEU A 274 11.45 26.45 -9.53
N PHE A 275 11.43 26.32 -10.86
CA PHE A 275 10.46 25.54 -11.61
C PHE A 275 11.14 24.58 -12.60
N LEU A 276 10.62 23.37 -12.71
CA LEU A 276 10.88 22.53 -13.89
C LEU A 276 9.97 23.00 -15.05
N LYS A 277 10.57 23.46 -16.16
CA LYS A 277 9.87 24.02 -17.32
C LYS A 277 9.60 23.03 -18.42
N SER A 278 10.59 22.24 -18.84
CA SER A 278 10.46 21.22 -19.90
C SER A 278 11.37 20.01 -19.66
N VAL A 279 10.99 18.86 -20.23
CA VAL A 279 11.84 17.66 -20.32
C VAL A 279 11.69 17.11 -21.74
N GLU A 280 12.81 16.85 -22.42
CA GLU A 280 12.85 16.39 -23.81
C GLU A 280 13.29 14.92 -23.89
N TYR A 281 12.72 14.19 -24.85
CA TYR A 281 12.98 12.77 -25.16
C TYR A 281 13.26 12.60 -26.66
N ASP A 282 13.78 11.45 -27.09
CA ASP A 282 14.05 11.14 -28.51
C ASP A 282 12.77 10.73 -29.25
N GLU A 283 12.58 11.23 -30.49
CA GLU A 283 11.41 10.96 -31.35
C GLU A 283 11.20 9.46 -31.65
N ALA A 284 12.27 8.65 -31.68
CA ALA A 284 12.20 7.20 -31.93
C ALA A 284 11.54 6.41 -30.79
N ALA A 285 11.38 6.98 -29.60
CA ALA A 285 10.62 6.36 -28.51
C ALA A 285 9.10 6.58 -28.64
N GLU A 286 8.66 7.49 -29.52
CA GLU A 286 7.25 7.88 -29.72
C GLU A 286 6.62 7.24 -30.97
N ILE A 287 7.39 6.59 -31.85
CA ILE A 287 6.89 6.00 -33.11
C ILE A 287 7.21 4.51 -33.19
N MET A 288 6.24 3.65 -32.87
CA MET A 288 6.03 2.37 -33.55
C MET A 288 4.54 2.02 -33.54
N ALA A 289 3.82 2.65 -34.46
CA ALA A 289 2.45 2.29 -34.84
C ALA A 289 2.29 2.42 -36.35
N ASP A 290 3.20 1.87 -37.15
CA ASP A 290 2.91 1.54 -38.56
C ASP A 290 4.06 0.72 -39.18
N VAL A 291 3.99 -0.62 -39.12
CA VAL A 291 4.61 -1.49 -40.15
C VAL A 291 3.73 -2.74 -40.29
N SER A 292 3.37 -3.00 -41.54
CA SER A 292 2.41 -3.95 -42.08
C SER A 292 2.63 -5.42 -41.67
N TRP A 293 1.52 -6.13 -41.50
CA TRP A 293 1.48 -7.58 -41.71
C TRP A 293 0.83 -7.85 -43.07
N THR A 294 1.68 -8.06 -44.08
CA THR A 294 1.32 -8.86 -45.25
C THR A 294 1.49 -10.34 -44.91
N GLU A 295 0.64 -11.13 -45.57
CA GLU A 295 0.41 -12.57 -45.50
C GLU A 295 1.62 -13.49 -45.25
N GLY A 296 1.35 -14.62 -44.59
CA GLY A 296 2.07 -15.86 -44.92
C GLY A 296 2.49 -16.76 -43.75
N VAL A 297 1.77 -17.88 -43.64
CA VAL A 297 2.25 -19.21 -43.19
C VAL A 297 2.26 -19.50 -41.68
N SER A 298 1.49 -20.53 -41.38
CA SER A 298 1.31 -21.28 -40.14
C SER A 298 2.60 -21.66 -39.41
N ASN A 299 2.61 -21.49 -38.09
CA ASN A 299 2.89 -22.57 -37.16
C ASN A 299 2.39 -22.22 -35.75
N GLU A 300 1.69 -23.17 -35.13
CA GLU A 300 1.13 -23.07 -33.79
C GLU A 300 2.23 -22.76 -32.76
N THR A 301 2.11 -21.64 -32.05
CA THR A 301 2.84 -21.42 -30.80
C THR A 301 1.86 -21.31 -29.64
N ALA A 302 1.87 -22.33 -28.78
CA ALA A 302 1.16 -22.39 -27.52
C ALA A 302 1.41 -21.13 -26.68
N VAL A 303 0.32 -20.42 -26.34
CA VAL A 303 0.34 -19.20 -25.54
C VAL A 303 0.87 -19.50 -24.13
N ARG A 304 2.08 -19.02 -23.82
CA ARG A 304 2.73 -19.14 -22.51
C ARG A 304 1.95 -18.38 -21.44
N LEU A 305 1.37 -19.11 -20.48
CA LEU A 305 0.74 -18.58 -19.26
C LEU A 305 1.80 -18.41 -18.15
N GLU A 306 2.81 -17.56 -18.35
CA GLU A 306 3.76 -17.17 -17.29
C GLU A 306 3.25 -15.91 -16.58
N ALA A 307 3.07 -16.00 -15.26
CA ALA A 307 2.62 -14.91 -14.40
C ALA A 307 3.79 -14.48 -13.51
N ASP A 308 4.71 -13.66 -14.03
CA ASP A 308 5.97 -13.31 -13.33
C ASP A 308 5.77 -12.60 -11.98
N PHE A 309 4.58 -12.02 -11.73
CA PHE A 309 4.23 -11.45 -10.43
C PHE A 309 4.11 -12.51 -9.32
N GLN A 310 3.87 -13.78 -9.66
CA GLN A 310 3.57 -14.83 -8.69
C GLN A 310 4.75 -15.10 -7.75
N TYR A 311 5.98 -15.01 -8.24
CA TYR A 311 7.19 -15.27 -7.46
C TYR A 311 7.32 -14.29 -6.29
N SER A 312 7.22 -12.99 -6.59
CA SER A 312 7.31 -11.93 -5.58
C SER A 312 6.11 -11.95 -4.64
N LEU A 313 4.89 -12.13 -5.18
CA LEU A 313 3.65 -12.15 -4.39
C LEU A 313 3.66 -13.27 -3.34
N PHE A 314 3.90 -14.51 -3.75
CA PHE A 314 3.88 -15.65 -2.83
C PHE A 314 5.03 -15.58 -1.83
N THR A 315 6.23 -15.17 -2.26
CA THR A 315 7.39 -15.03 -1.36
C THR A 315 7.08 -14.03 -0.24
N VAL A 316 6.61 -12.83 -0.58
CA VAL A 316 6.33 -11.78 0.43
C VAL A 316 5.18 -12.20 1.35
N ILE A 317 4.08 -12.68 0.79
CA ILE A 317 2.90 -13.04 1.57
C ILE A 317 3.18 -14.23 2.47
N TYR A 318 3.74 -15.33 1.95
CA TYR A 318 4.03 -16.51 2.77
C TYR A 318 5.08 -16.22 3.84
N SER A 319 6.03 -15.31 3.60
CA SER A 319 6.99 -14.89 4.64
C SER A 319 6.30 -14.16 5.79
N ILE A 320 5.37 -13.25 5.49
CA ILE A 320 4.57 -12.54 6.52
C ILE A 320 3.70 -13.55 7.29
N VAL A 321 3.00 -14.41 6.55
CA VAL A 321 2.12 -15.43 7.13
C VAL A 321 2.91 -16.42 7.97
N PHE A 322 4.13 -16.78 7.57
CA PHE A 322 5.00 -17.66 8.33
C PHE A 322 5.36 -17.07 9.69
N VAL A 323 5.86 -15.82 9.71
CA VAL A 323 6.29 -15.17 10.95
C VAL A 323 5.11 -14.95 11.89
N LEU A 324 4.03 -14.33 11.41
CA LEU A 324 2.87 -14.02 12.24
C LEU A 324 2.13 -15.29 12.66
N GLY A 325 1.82 -16.16 11.70
CA GLY A 325 1.08 -17.39 11.94
C GLY A 325 1.79 -18.34 12.90
N LEU A 326 3.13 -18.47 12.83
CA LEU A 326 3.86 -19.34 13.75
C LEU A 326 3.81 -18.81 15.18
N ILE A 327 4.13 -17.53 15.37
CA ILE A 327 4.13 -16.89 16.70
C ILE A 327 2.75 -17.00 17.34
N GLU A 328 1.70 -16.66 16.58
CA GLU A 328 0.34 -16.59 17.08
C GLU A 328 -0.26 -17.96 17.36
N ASN A 329 -0.12 -18.93 16.45
CA ASN A 329 -0.74 -20.24 16.60
C ASN A 329 -0.01 -21.12 17.62
N VAL A 330 1.33 -21.02 17.74
CA VAL A 330 2.08 -21.71 18.81
C VAL A 330 1.72 -21.13 20.18
N LEU A 331 1.62 -19.79 20.29
CA LEU A 331 1.18 -19.14 21.52
C LEU A 331 -0.25 -19.55 21.89
N ALA A 332 -1.15 -19.60 20.91
CA ALA A 332 -2.52 -20.07 21.10
C ALA A 332 -2.58 -21.52 21.58
N LEU A 333 -1.85 -22.43 20.92
CA LEU A 333 -1.74 -23.83 21.34
C LEU A 333 -1.26 -23.96 22.78
N TYR A 334 -0.18 -23.26 23.15
CA TYR A 334 0.37 -23.29 24.50
C TYR A 334 -0.65 -22.82 25.55
N LEU A 335 -1.28 -21.67 25.32
CA LEU A 335 -2.22 -21.07 26.27
C LEU A 335 -3.53 -21.87 26.38
N LEU A 336 -4.07 -22.34 25.26
CA LEU A 336 -5.30 -23.12 25.23
C LEU A 336 -5.10 -24.51 25.84
N SER A 337 -3.94 -25.14 25.60
CA SER A 337 -3.59 -26.45 26.18
C SER A 337 -3.40 -26.37 27.69
N LYS A 338 -2.72 -25.32 28.18
CA LYS A 338 -2.57 -25.08 29.63
C LYS A 338 -3.92 -24.87 30.33
N LYS A 339 -4.85 -24.18 29.66
CA LYS A 339 -6.20 -23.91 30.20
C LYS A 339 -7.19 -25.06 29.97
N ALA A 340 -6.85 -26.08 29.20
CA ALA A 340 -7.78 -27.12 28.75
C ALA A 340 -8.51 -27.84 29.91
N LYS A 341 -7.83 -28.05 31.06
CA LYS A 341 -8.43 -28.70 32.24
C LYS A 341 -9.57 -27.91 32.89
N HIS A 342 -9.60 -26.59 32.73
CA HIS A 342 -10.56 -25.69 33.39
C HIS A 342 -11.43 -24.88 32.41
N ALA A 343 -11.32 -25.15 31.11
CA ALA A 343 -11.98 -24.36 30.08
C ALA A 343 -13.23 -25.05 29.51
N SER A 344 -14.02 -24.29 28.73
CA SER A 344 -15.22 -24.82 28.07
C SER A 344 -14.89 -25.98 27.13
N PRO A 345 -15.74 -27.03 27.05
CA PRO A 345 -15.56 -28.17 26.14
C PRO A 345 -15.33 -27.78 24.67
N SER A 346 -15.89 -26.66 24.23
CA SER A 346 -15.71 -26.10 22.88
C SER A 346 -14.27 -25.68 22.54
N ASN A 347 -13.37 -25.57 23.53
CA ASN A 347 -11.96 -25.23 23.30
C ASN A 347 -11.22 -26.30 22.48
N VAL A 348 -11.73 -27.53 22.44
CA VAL A 348 -11.19 -28.60 21.60
C VAL A 348 -11.11 -28.17 20.13
N TYR A 349 -12.15 -27.52 19.59
CA TYR A 349 -12.13 -27.04 18.20
C TYR A 349 -11.10 -25.92 17.98
N MET A 350 -10.91 -25.03 18.95
CA MET A 350 -9.91 -23.96 18.85
C MET A 350 -8.47 -24.50 18.91
N ILE A 351 -8.20 -25.51 19.74
CA ILE A 351 -6.90 -26.19 19.83
C ILE A 351 -6.60 -26.92 18.51
N ASN A 352 -7.59 -27.64 17.96
CA ASN A 352 -7.40 -28.35 16.70
C ASN A 352 -7.22 -27.40 15.50
N LEU A 353 -7.90 -26.26 15.48
CA LEU A 353 -7.67 -25.21 14.49
C LEU A 353 -6.24 -24.66 14.58
N ALA A 354 -5.78 -24.30 15.78
CA ALA A 354 -4.42 -23.81 15.99
C ALA A 354 -3.35 -24.87 15.62
N LEU A 355 -3.65 -26.16 15.84
CA LEU A 355 -2.80 -27.27 15.42
C LEU A 355 -2.72 -27.36 13.89
N ALA A 356 -3.86 -27.33 13.21
CA ALA A 356 -3.92 -27.36 11.74
C ALA A 356 -3.16 -26.19 11.11
N ASP A 357 -3.29 -24.98 11.67
CA ASP A 357 -2.59 -23.79 11.18
C ASP A 357 -1.10 -23.82 11.47
N THR A 358 -0.69 -24.37 12.62
CA THR A 358 0.73 -24.57 12.92
C THR A 358 1.38 -25.52 11.92
N LEU A 359 0.73 -26.65 11.62
CA LEU A 359 1.20 -27.60 10.61
C LEU A 359 1.30 -26.96 9.22
N PHE A 360 0.34 -26.12 8.85
CA PHE A 360 0.36 -25.34 7.61
C PHE A 360 1.52 -24.35 7.55
N VAL A 361 1.71 -23.57 8.62
CA VAL A 361 2.78 -22.57 8.66
C VAL A 361 4.16 -23.25 8.59
N CYS A 362 4.33 -24.43 9.19
CA CYS A 362 5.56 -25.21 9.09
C CYS A 362 5.89 -25.67 7.65
N VAL A 363 4.92 -25.78 6.73
CA VAL A 363 5.20 -26.12 5.33
C VAL A 363 5.50 -24.90 4.45
N LEU A 364 5.20 -23.67 4.91
CA LEU A 364 5.42 -22.45 4.14
C LEU A 364 6.89 -22.17 3.76
N PRO A 365 7.92 -22.47 4.58
CA PRO A 365 9.32 -22.30 4.17
C PRO A 365 9.67 -23.03 2.88
N PHE A 366 9.17 -24.25 2.68
CA PHE A 366 9.39 -25.01 1.45
C PHE A 366 8.73 -24.32 0.23
N LYS A 367 7.52 -23.76 0.42
CA LYS A 367 6.81 -22.99 -0.61
C LYS A 367 7.51 -21.65 -0.92
N ILE A 368 8.03 -20.96 0.09
CA ILE A 368 8.81 -19.72 -0.09
C ILE A 368 10.05 -20.01 -0.93
N HIS A 369 10.82 -21.06 -0.57
CA HIS A 369 11.99 -21.47 -1.35
C HIS A 369 11.62 -21.82 -2.80
N TYR A 370 10.54 -22.59 -2.99
CA TYR A 370 10.04 -22.92 -4.32
C TYR A 370 9.74 -21.68 -5.19
N HIS A 371 9.10 -20.66 -4.63
CA HIS A 371 8.77 -19.43 -5.37
C HIS A 371 9.98 -18.51 -5.58
N LEU A 372 10.95 -18.50 -4.66
CA LEU A 372 12.25 -17.82 -4.84
C LEU A 372 13.08 -18.46 -5.96
N ASN A 373 13.06 -19.80 -6.05
CA ASN A 373 13.73 -20.57 -7.09
C ASN A 373 12.92 -20.64 -8.39
N GLN A 374 12.18 -19.58 -8.73
CA GLN A 374 11.40 -19.46 -9.98
C GLN A 374 10.44 -20.64 -10.24
N ASN A 375 9.78 -21.15 -9.18
CA ASN A 375 8.89 -22.31 -9.21
C ASN A 375 9.58 -23.63 -9.62
N ASP A 376 10.85 -23.80 -9.25
CA ASP A 376 11.56 -25.07 -9.41
C ASP A 376 11.72 -25.80 -8.06
N TRP A 377 11.10 -26.98 -7.96
CA TRP A 377 11.04 -27.79 -6.75
C TRP A 377 12.20 -28.79 -6.64
N ILE A 378 13.06 -28.61 -5.64
CA ILE A 378 14.28 -29.42 -5.45
C ILE A 378 14.20 -30.45 -4.31
N PHE A 379 13.17 -30.42 -3.46
CA PHE A 379 13.11 -31.24 -2.24
C PHE A 379 12.61 -32.68 -2.47
N GLY A 380 12.56 -33.14 -3.71
CA GLY A 380 12.06 -34.46 -4.09
C GLY A 380 10.53 -34.58 -4.12
N ASP A 381 10.04 -35.64 -4.75
CA ASP A 381 8.62 -35.85 -5.03
C ASP A 381 7.77 -36.03 -3.75
N VAL A 382 8.24 -36.83 -2.78
CA VAL A 382 7.51 -37.07 -1.52
C VAL A 382 7.24 -35.76 -0.77
N ALA A 383 8.24 -34.87 -0.68
CA ALA A 383 8.08 -33.58 -0.02
C ALA A 383 7.09 -32.67 -0.78
N CYS A 384 7.09 -32.72 -2.12
CA CYS A 384 6.09 -31.99 -2.92
C CYS A 384 4.67 -32.46 -2.61
N ARG A 385 4.46 -33.78 -2.57
CA ARG A 385 3.14 -34.36 -2.29
C ARG A 385 2.67 -33.99 -0.89
N ILE A 386 3.53 -34.12 0.12
CA ILE A 386 3.19 -33.78 1.51
C ILE A 386 2.87 -32.29 1.65
N THR A 387 3.77 -31.41 1.23
CA THR A 387 3.61 -29.94 1.40
C THR A 387 2.43 -29.40 0.61
N GLY A 388 2.23 -29.86 -0.62
CA GLY A 388 1.07 -29.50 -1.43
C GLY A 388 -0.24 -29.95 -0.78
N THR A 389 -0.29 -31.19 -0.30
CA THR A 389 -1.52 -31.75 0.27
C THR A 389 -1.87 -31.12 1.62
N LEU A 390 -0.88 -30.91 2.51
CA LEU A 390 -1.06 -30.20 3.77
C LEU A 390 -1.60 -28.77 3.57
N TYR A 391 -1.11 -28.08 2.53
CA TYR A 391 -1.58 -26.74 2.19
C TYR A 391 -3.09 -26.70 1.92
N TYR A 392 -3.60 -27.60 1.06
CA TYR A 392 -5.03 -27.63 0.73
C TYR A 392 -5.89 -28.21 1.85
N ILE A 393 -5.39 -29.22 2.57
CA ILE A 393 -6.10 -29.78 3.73
C ILE A 393 -6.30 -28.71 4.81
N ASN A 394 -5.30 -27.87 5.09
CA ASN A 394 -5.46 -26.78 6.04
C ASN A 394 -6.64 -25.86 5.66
N ILE A 395 -6.76 -25.45 4.39
CA ILE A 395 -7.86 -24.58 3.93
C ILE A 395 -9.22 -25.20 4.29
N TYR A 396 -9.44 -26.47 3.95
CA TYR A 396 -10.73 -27.11 4.18
C TYR A 396 -10.96 -27.47 5.65
N LEU A 397 -9.93 -27.94 6.34
CA LEU A 397 -10.01 -28.28 7.76
C LEU A 397 -10.31 -27.03 8.61
N SER A 398 -9.71 -25.89 8.28
CA SER A 398 -10.02 -24.61 8.92
C SER A 398 -11.48 -24.19 8.68
N ILE A 399 -12.00 -24.28 7.45
CA ILE A 399 -13.42 -24.00 7.14
C ILE A 399 -14.37 -24.88 7.97
N VAL A 400 -14.07 -26.17 8.08
CA VAL A 400 -14.92 -27.09 8.86
C VAL A 400 -14.85 -26.77 10.36
N PHE A 401 -13.66 -26.48 10.92
CA PHE A 401 -13.55 -26.06 12.32
C PHE A 401 -14.25 -24.72 12.59
N PHE A 402 -14.16 -23.73 11.69
CA PHE A 402 -14.98 -22.51 11.78
C PHE A 402 -16.46 -22.84 11.82
N THR A 403 -16.89 -23.82 11.02
CA THR A 403 -18.28 -24.28 10.98
C THR A 403 -18.71 -24.90 12.29
N CYS A 404 -17.90 -25.80 12.85
CA CYS A 404 -18.14 -26.41 14.16
C CYS A 404 -18.19 -25.37 15.28
N ILE A 405 -17.32 -24.37 15.29
CA ILE A 405 -17.30 -23.29 16.30
C ILE A 405 -18.60 -22.47 16.22
N CYS A 406 -19.07 -22.15 15.02
CA CYS A 406 -20.33 -21.43 14.86
C CYS A 406 -21.55 -22.25 15.29
N VAL A 407 -21.62 -23.54 14.92
CA VAL A 407 -22.69 -24.44 15.36
C VAL A 407 -22.68 -24.59 16.88
N ASP A 408 -21.51 -24.69 17.50
CA ASP A 408 -21.36 -24.71 18.95
C ASP A 408 -21.90 -23.42 19.60
N ARG A 409 -21.56 -22.24 19.06
CA ARG A 409 -22.11 -20.95 19.54
C ARG A 409 -23.62 -20.87 19.35
N TYR A 410 -24.15 -21.42 18.26
CA TYR A 410 -25.58 -21.50 17.99
C TYR A 410 -26.31 -22.33 19.05
N ILE A 411 -25.84 -23.56 19.31
CA ILE A 411 -26.43 -24.47 20.31
C ILE A 411 -26.35 -23.84 21.71
N ALA A 412 -25.22 -23.22 22.05
CA ALA A 412 -25.03 -22.56 23.34
C ALA A 412 -26.02 -21.42 23.64
N VAL A 413 -26.55 -20.75 22.60
CA VAL A 413 -27.45 -19.61 22.76
C VAL A 413 -28.92 -20.00 22.61
N LEU A 414 -29.26 -20.87 21.63
CA LEU A 414 -30.66 -21.19 21.31
C LEU A 414 -31.17 -22.47 21.97
N HIS A 415 -30.28 -23.38 22.36
CA HIS A 415 -30.65 -24.65 22.99
C HIS A 415 -29.82 -24.91 24.26
N PRO A 416 -29.95 -24.05 25.30
CA PRO A 416 -29.09 -24.11 26.50
C PRO A 416 -29.19 -25.44 27.24
N PHE A 417 -30.38 -26.06 27.31
CA PHE A 417 -30.57 -27.36 27.95
C PHE A 417 -29.85 -28.50 27.21
N LYS A 418 -29.86 -28.49 25.87
CA LYS A 418 -29.07 -29.45 25.07
C LYS A 418 -27.58 -29.17 25.22
N TYR A 419 -27.16 -27.91 25.22
CA TYR A 419 -25.75 -27.53 25.36
C TYR A 419 -25.11 -28.06 26.65
N ILE A 420 -25.84 -28.04 27.78
CA ILE A 420 -25.35 -28.56 29.07
C ILE A 420 -25.14 -30.09 29.02
N GLN A 421 -25.90 -30.81 28.20
CA GLN A 421 -25.77 -32.26 28.05
C GLN A 421 -24.57 -32.67 27.18
N ILE A 422 -24.01 -31.76 26.37
CA ILE A 422 -22.89 -32.05 25.48
C ILE A 422 -21.58 -32.13 26.29
N ARG A 423 -21.06 -33.36 26.43
CA ARG A 423 -19.76 -33.63 27.06
C ARG A 423 -18.58 -33.40 26.11
N VAL A 424 -17.39 -33.18 26.67
CA VAL A 424 -16.12 -33.02 25.93
C VAL A 424 -15.84 -34.17 24.95
N THR A 425 -16.26 -35.39 25.27
CA THR A 425 -16.12 -36.57 24.42
C THR A 425 -16.76 -36.36 23.04
N HIS A 426 -17.92 -35.70 22.94
CA HIS A 426 -18.56 -35.43 21.65
C HIS A 426 -17.69 -34.52 20.77
N TYR A 427 -17.08 -33.49 21.35
CA TYR A 427 -16.18 -32.57 20.65
C TYR A 427 -14.92 -33.29 20.15
N VAL A 428 -14.34 -34.16 20.99
CA VAL A 428 -13.18 -34.97 20.62
C VAL A 428 -13.54 -35.93 19.50
N VAL A 429 -14.66 -36.66 19.59
CA VAL A 429 -15.11 -37.58 18.54
C VAL A 429 -15.28 -36.85 17.21
N VAL A 430 -15.96 -35.70 17.18
CA VAL A 430 -16.10 -34.90 15.95
C VAL A 430 -14.74 -34.48 15.41
N ALA A 431 -13.85 -33.94 16.25
CA ALA A 431 -12.51 -33.54 15.82
C ALA A 431 -11.70 -34.73 15.28
N THR A 432 -11.76 -35.89 15.93
CA THR A 432 -11.09 -37.12 15.49
C THR A 432 -11.62 -37.59 14.14
N ILE A 433 -12.95 -37.58 13.93
CA ILE A 433 -13.55 -37.92 12.62
C ILE A 433 -13.03 -36.98 11.53
N LEU A 434 -12.99 -35.68 11.79
CA LEU A 434 -12.47 -34.69 10.83
C LEU A 434 -11.00 -34.94 10.48
N TRP A 435 -10.17 -35.26 11.48
CA TRP A 435 -8.78 -35.62 11.24
C TRP A 435 -8.61 -36.92 10.48
N VAL A 436 -9.37 -37.96 10.81
CA VAL A 436 -9.32 -39.25 10.09
C VAL A 436 -9.72 -39.06 8.63
N VAL A 437 -10.78 -38.30 8.35
CA VAL A 437 -11.18 -37.95 6.97
C VAL A 437 -10.07 -37.16 6.26
N ALA A 438 -9.52 -36.13 6.90
CA ALA A 438 -8.44 -35.32 6.33
C ALA A 438 -7.19 -36.16 6.03
N LEU A 439 -6.76 -37.02 6.95
CA LEU A 439 -5.61 -37.91 6.79
C LEU A 439 -5.86 -38.98 5.72
N THR A 440 -7.08 -39.51 5.63
CA THR A 440 -7.45 -40.48 4.59
C THR A 440 -7.32 -39.85 3.20
N ILE A 441 -7.84 -38.63 3.03
CA ILE A 441 -7.69 -37.84 1.79
C ILE A 441 -6.20 -37.53 1.54
N MET A 442 -5.45 -37.18 2.59
CA MET A 442 -4.00 -36.92 2.49
C MET A 442 -3.25 -38.12 1.94
N VAL A 443 -3.46 -39.29 2.55
CA VAL A 443 -2.80 -40.54 2.18
C VAL A 443 -3.19 -40.95 0.77
N ALA A 444 -4.47 -40.87 0.40
CA ALA A 444 -4.93 -41.19 -0.95
C ALA A 444 -4.26 -40.31 -2.03
N LEU A 445 -4.11 -39.00 -1.77
CA LEU A 445 -3.46 -38.08 -2.70
C LEU A 445 -1.94 -38.29 -2.77
N VAL A 446 -1.29 -38.55 -1.63
CA VAL A 446 0.15 -38.79 -1.57
C VAL A 446 0.53 -40.13 -2.22
N LEU A 447 -0.27 -41.18 -2.06
CA LEU A 447 0.01 -42.51 -2.66
C LEU A 447 -0.38 -42.60 -4.14
N GLY A 448 -1.33 -41.79 -4.62
CA GLY A 448 -1.92 -41.93 -5.94
C GLY A 448 -1.01 -41.65 -7.15
N GLY A 449 0.27 -41.29 -6.98
CA GLY A 449 1.25 -41.05 -8.05
C GLY A 449 1.85 -39.62 -8.06
N PRO A 450 2.85 -39.33 -8.91
CA PRO A 450 3.59 -38.06 -8.86
C PRO A 450 2.67 -36.87 -9.04
N LEU A 451 2.80 -35.91 -8.13
CA LEU A 451 2.06 -34.63 -8.13
C LEU A 451 2.91 -33.48 -8.66
N HIS A 452 4.09 -33.81 -9.20
CA HIS A 452 4.94 -32.89 -9.92
C HIS A 452 4.80 -33.08 -11.43
N ASN A 453 4.96 -32.01 -12.19
CA ASN A 453 5.11 -32.05 -13.64
C ASN A 453 6.40 -31.39 -14.08
N LYS A 454 7.00 -31.89 -15.16
CA LYS A 454 8.12 -31.20 -15.82
C LYS A 454 7.55 -30.00 -16.59
N GLY A 455 7.94 -28.80 -16.19
CA GLY A 455 7.57 -27.54 -16.84
C GLY A 455 8.34 -27.30 -18.14
N LEU A 456 8.02 -26.19 -18.83
CA LEU A 456 8.58 -25.82 -20.14
C LEU A 456 10.11 -25.61 -20.16
N ARG A 457 10.77 -25.49 -19.00
CA ARG A 457 12.23 -25.30 -18.87
C ARG A 457 12.92 -26.49 -18.18
N ASN A 458 12.33 -27.69 -18.24
CA ASN A 458 12.79 -28.87 -17.50
C ASN A 458 12.77 -28.68 -15.96
N THR A 459 11.98 -27.72 -15.47
CA THR A 459 11.79 -27.42 -14.04
C THR A 459 10.72 -28.32 -13.44
N THR A 460 10.85 -28.65 -12.16
CA THR A 460 9.86 -29.51 -11.47
C THR A 460 8.80 -28.64 -10.81
N VAL A 461 7.62 -28.56 -11.42
CA VAL A 461 6.48 -27.78 -10.92
C VAL A 461 5.68 -28.64 -9.93
N CYS A 462 5.54 -28.18 -8.69
CA CYS A 462 4.94 -28.97 -7.61
C CYS A 462 3.46 -28.61 -7.35
N PHE A 463 2.56 -29.60 -7.44
CA PHE A 463 1.12 -29.49 -7.17
C PHE A 463 0.41 -28.42 -8.03
N GLU A 464 0.94 -28.13 -9.22
CA GLU A 464 0.41 -27.13 -10.14
C GLU A 464 0.49 -27.63 -11.59
N ASN A 465 -0.37 -27.08 -12.46
CA ASN A 465 -0.35 -27.32 -13.91
C ASN A 465 -0.40 -28.81 -14.31
N PHE A 466 -1.35 -29.56 -13.76
CA PHE A 466 -1.66 -30.93 -14.21
C PHE A 466 -2.08 -30.96 -15.69
N ALA A 467 -1.51 -31.89 -16.46
CA ALA A 467 -1.91 -32.19 -17.83
C ALA A 467 -3.40 -32.54 -17.88
N ALA A 468 -4.10 -32.16 -18.95
CA ALA A 468 -5.56 -32.27 -19.05
C ALA A 468 -6.07 -33.72 -18.81
N SER A 469 -5.38 -34.72 -19.36
CA SER A 469 -5.69 -36.14 -19.18
C SER A 469 -5.51 -36.63 -17.73
N SER A 470 -4.42 -36.22 -17.06
CA SER A 470 -4.17 -36.54 -15.65
C SER A 470 -5.09 -35.77 -14.70
N TRP A 471 -5.55 -34.58 -15.09
CA TRP A 471 -6.46 -33.77 -14.29
C TRP A 471 -7.87 -34.36 -14.29
N ILE A 472 -8.39 -34.76 -15.46
CA ILE A 472 -9.73 -35.35 -15.61
C ILE A 472 -9.83 -36.69 -14.87
N SER A 473 -8.82 -37.56 -15.00
CA SER A 473 -8.85 -38.92 -14.44
C SER A 473 -8.62 -38.98 -12.92
N ARG A 474 -7.70 -38.17 -12.36
CA ARG A 474 -7.27 -38.29 -10.95
C ARG A 474 -7.71 -37.13 -10.06
N MET A 475 -7.84 -35.92 -10.62
CA MET A 475 -8.07 -34.70 -9.84
C MET A 475 -9.51 -34.17 -9.92
N ALA A 476 -10.29 -34.56 -10.92
CA ALA A 476 -11.66 -34.06 -11.08
C ALA A 476 -12.55 -34.41 -9.88
N LEU A 477 -12.56 -35.67 -9.42
CA LEU A 477 -13.34 -36.09 -8.26
C LEU A 477 -12.94 -35.32 -6.99
N TYR A 478 -11.64 -35.16 -6.75
CA TYR A 478 -11.14 -34.35 -5.64
C TYR A 478 -11.60 -32.90 -5.72
N ASN A 479 -11.46 -32.25 -6.88
CA ASN A 479 -11.90 -30.85 -7.05
C ASN A 479 -13.43 -30.71 -6.93
N ILE A 480 -14.22 -31.70 -7.37
CA ILE A 480 -15.67 -31.73 -7.20
C ILE A 480 -16.04 -31.85 -5.72
N LEU A 481 -15.44 -32.80 -5.00
CA LEU A 481 -15.68 -32.97 -3.56
C LEU A 481 -15.24 -31.72 -2.79
N ALA A 482 -14.07 -31.16 -3.11
CA ALA A 482 -13.56 -29.93 -2.53
C ALA A 482 -14.47 -28.72 -2.82
N LEU A 483 -15.11 -28.67 -3.99
CA LEU A 483 -16.09 -27.65 -4.33
C LEU A 483 -17.39 -27.83 -3.52
N VAL A 484 -17.93 -29.04 -3.43
CA VAL A 484 -19.18 -29.29 -2.70
C VAL A 484 -18.99 -29.08 -1.20
N PHE A 485 -17.98 -29.73 -0.62
CA PHE A 485 -17.75 -29.73 0.83
C PHE A 485 -16.90 -28.56 1.32
N GLY A 486 -16.14 -27.89 0.46
CA GLY A 486 -15.29 -26.75 0.81
C GLY A 486 -15.83 -25.38 0.35
N PHE A 487 -16.75 -25.37 -0.61
CA PHE A 487 -17.38 -24.14 -1.11
C PHE A 487 -18.90 -24.14 -0.90
N VAL A 488 -19.65 -25.01 -1.58
CA VAL A 488 -21.12 -24.92 -1.63
C VAL A 488 -21.74 -25.08 -0.24
N ILE A 489 -21.44 -26.16 0.48
CA ILE A 489 -22.05 -26.44 1.78
C ILE A 489 -21.58 -25.43 2.85
N PRO A 490 -20.27 -25.20 3.07
CA PRO A 490 -19.84 -24.30 4.13
C PRO A 490 -20.23 -22.84 3.87
N PHE A 491 -20.17 -22.36 2.62
CA PHE A 491 -20.55 -20.97 2.34
C PHE A 491 -22.05 -20.76 2.31
N SER A 492 -22.86 -21.77 1.99
CA SER A 492 -24.32 -21.67 2.21
C SER A 492 -24.61 -21.51 3.71
N ILE A 493 -23.93 -22.28 4.56
CA ILE A 493 -24.06 -22.16 6.02
C ILE A 493 -23.53 -20.80 6.52
N VAL A 494 -22.37 -20.35 6.07
CA VAL A 494 -21.77 -19.08 6.50
C VAL A 494 -22.58 -17.88 5.98
N LEU A 495 -22.90 -17.81 4.69
CA LEU A 495 -23.52 -16.62 4.09
C LEU A 495 -25.03 -16.54 4.34
N ILE A 496 -25.71 -17.69 4.52
CA ILE A 496 -27.17 -17.73 4.73
C ILE A 496 -27.47 -18.02 6.19
N CYS A 497 -26.96 -19.13 6.73
CA CYS A 497 -27.34 -19.55 8.08
C CYS A 497 -26.76 -18.63 9.17
N TYR A 498 -25.52 -18.13 9.07
CA TYR A 498 -24.94 -17.31 10.15
C TYR A 498 -25.60 -15.94 10.32
N PRO A 499 -25.95 -15.19 9.26
CA PRO A 499 -26.73 -13.97 9.42
C PRO A 499 -28.12 -14.23 10.02
N LEU A 500 -28.78 -15.33 9.66
CA LEU A 500 -30.07 -15.73 10.24
C LEU A 500 -29.92 -16.07 11.73
N ILE A 501 -28.86 -16.80 12.10
CA ILE A 501 -28.52 -17.10 13.48
C ILE A 501 -28.20 -15.81 14.25
N ALA A 502 -27.39 -14.91 13.69
CA ALA A 502 -27.06 -13.63 14.29
C ALA A 502 -28.31 -12.77 14.52
N ARG A 503 -29.23 -12.74 13.55
CA ARG A 503 -30.52 -12.04 13.65
C ARG A 503 -31.43 -12.65 14.72
N ARG A 504 -31.48 -13.98 14.83
CA ARG A 504 -32.26 -14.64 15.88
C ARG A 504 -31.66 -14.38 17.26
N ILE A 505 -30.34 -14.41 17.39
CA ILE A 505 -29.62 -14.11 18.63
C ILE A 505 -29.75 -12.63 19.00
N SER A 506 -29.79 -11.71 18.03
CA SER A 506 -29.95 -10.27 18.28
C SER A 506 -31.31 -9.93 18.89
N GLN A 507 -32.34 -10.75 18.69
CA GLN A 507 -33.69 -10.58 19.24
C GLN A 507 -33.82 -11.02 20.72
N ILE A 508 -32.85 -11.74 21.27
CA ILE A 508 -32.87 -12.21 22.67
C ILE A 508 -32.52 -11.05 23.61
N LYS A 509 -33.14 -10.96 24.81
CA LYS A 509 -32.84 -9.94 25.84
C LYS A 509 -31.33 -9.87 26.14
N HIS A 510 -30.82 -8.67 26.43
CA HIS A 510 -29.40 -8.41 26.58
C HIS A 510 -28.72 -9.34 27.59
N SER A 511 -27.68 -10.06 27.15
CA SER A 511 -26.80 -10.85 28.02
C SER A 511 -25.35 -10.75 27.55
N ILE A 512 -24.40 -10.89 28.47
CA ILE A 512 -22.96 -10.90 28.16
C ILE A 512 -22.62 -12.06 27.21
N ARG A 513 -23.32 -13.21 27.37
CA ARG A 513 -23.17 -14.41 26.54
C ARG A 513 -23.63 -14.17 25.08
N LYS A 514 -24.68 -13.36 24.88
CA LYS A 514 -25.16 -12.89 23.55
C LYS A 514 -24.11 -12.04 22.84
N ARG A 515 -23.60 -10.98 23.48
CA ARG A 515 -22.61 -10.07 22.85
C ARG A 515 -21.38 -10.84 22.37
N LYS A 516 -20.89 -11.75 23.21
CA LYS A 516 -19.75 -12.61 22.90
C LYS A 516 -20.00 -13.56 21.72
N ALA A 517 -21.16 -14.23 21.69
CA ALA A 517 -21.53 -15.10 20.58
C ALA A 517 -21.66 -14.32 19.26
N LEU A 518 -22.31 -13.16 19.26
CA LEU A 518 -22.44 -12.31 18.08
C LEU A 518 -21.08 -11.80 17.58
N THR A 519 -20.21 -11.33 18.47
CA THR A 519 -18.85 -10.91 18.08
C THR A 519 -18.07 -12.07 17.45
N THR A 520 -18.17 -13.28 18.01
CA THR A 520 -17.52 -14.48 17.44
C THR A 520 -18.06 -14.79 16.04
N ILE A 521 -19.38 -14.76 15.86
CA ILE A 521 -20.04 -15.01 14.55
C ILE A 521 -19.63 -13.96 13.52
N TYR A 522 -19.58 -12.67 13.88
CA TYR A 522 -19.16 -11.61 12.96
C TYR A 522 -17.69 -11.72 12.55
N VAL A 523 -16.79 -12.09 13.48
CA VAL A 523 -15.38 -12.33 13.17
C VAL A 523 -15.24 -13.51 12.20
N ILE A 524 -15.96 -14.60 12.44
CA ILE A 524 -15.94 -15.77 11.53
C ILE A 524 -16.50 -15.40 10.15
N LEU A 525 -17.60 -14.65 10.09
CA LEU A 525 -18.16 -14.15 8.82
C LEU A 525 -17.14 -13.29 8.06
N LEU A 526 -16.43 -12.39 8.74
CA LEU A 526 -15.40 -11.56 8.15
C LEU A 526 -14.25 -12.40 7.58
N ILE A 527 -13.73 -13.36 8.35
CA ILE A 527 -12.64 -14.23 7.90
C ILE A 527 -13.09 -15.10 6.71
N CYS A 528 -14.27 -15.72 6.79
CA CYS A 528 -14.81 -16.54 5.70
C CYS A 528 -15.01 -15.74 4.41
N THR A 529 -15.58 -14.54 4.50
CA THR A 529 -15.83 -13.69 3.32
C THR A 529 -14.56 -13.07 2.74
N PHE A 530 -13.59 -12.70 3.58
CA PHE A 530 -12.36 -12.05 3.14
C PHE A 530 -11.30 -13.05 2.68
N CYS A 531 -11.03 -14.12 3.44
CA CYS A 531 -9.95 -15.06 3.15
C CYS A 531 -10.40 -16.23 2.26
N PHE A 532 -11.53 -16.85 2.58
CA PHE A 532 -11.90 -18.13 1.98
C PHE A 532 -12.81 -17.98 0.75
N LEU A 533 -13.76 -17.04 0.75
CA LEU A 533 -14.73 -16.86 -0.36
C LEU A 533 -14.04 -16.55 -1.69
N PRO A 534 -13.06 -15.62 -1.76
CA PRO A 534 -12.45 -15.26 -3.03
C PRO A 534 -11.72 -16.45 -3.66
N TYR A 535 -11.00 -17.24 -2.84
CA TYR A 535 -10.28 -18.41 -3.32
C TYR A 535 -11.23 -19.48 -3.87
N ASN A 536 -12.23 -19.89 -3.09
CA ASN A 536 -13.15 -20.93 -3.50
C ASN A 536 -13.98 -20.53 -4.74
N LEU A 537 -14.36 -19.25 -4.87
CA LEU A 537 -15.01 -18.73 -6.07
C LEU A 537 -14.09 -18.81 -7.30
N THR A 538 -12.83 -18.37 -7.19
CA THR A 538 -11.87 -18.47 -8.30
C THR A 538 -11.50 -19.91 -8.64
N HIS A 539 -11.51 -20.81 -7.66
CA HIS A 539 -11.28 -22.24 -7.84
C HIS A 539 -12.46 -22.89 -8.60
N PHE A 540 -13.70 -22.53 -8.27
CA PHE A 540 -14.88 -22.93 -9.02
C PHE A 540 -14.84 -22.44 -10.46
N LEU A 541 -14.53 -21.16 -10.69
CA LEU A 541 -14.41 -20.60 -12.04
C LEU A 541 -13.31 -21.30 -12.85
N HIS A 542 -12.19 -21.65 -12.21
CA HIS A 542 -11.12 -22.42 -12.84
C HIS A 542 -11.55 -23.85 -13.18
N PHE A 543 -12.37 -24.49 -12.33
CA PHE A 543 -12.98 -25.78 -12.63
C PHE A 543 -13.91 -25.69 -13.86
N LEU A 544 -14.83 -24.71 -13.90
CA LEU A 544 -15.72 -24.49 -15.05
C LEU A 544 -14.96 -24.21 -16.36
N MET A 545 -13.88 -23.45 -16.28
CA MET A 545 -12.96 -23.20 -17.40
C MET A 545 -12.32 -24.50 -17.90
N ARG A 546 -11.83 -25.36 -16.99
CA ARG A 546 -11.24 -26.66 -17.36
C ARG A 546 -12.26 -27.64 -17.92
N SER A 547 -13.52 -27.56 -17.49
CA SER A 547 -14.65 -28.36 -17.99
C SER A 547 -15.22 -27.85 -19.34
N GLN A 548 -14.52 -26.94 -20.03
CA GLN A 548 -14.90 -26.39 -21.35
C GLN A 548 -16.23 -25.63 -21.40
N VAL A 549 -16.83 -25.31 -20.25
CA VAL A 549 -18.08 -24.51 -20.17
C VAL A 549 -17.81 -23.04 -20.47
N ILE A 550 -16.62 -22.54 -20.12
CA ILE A 550 -16.23 -21.15 -20.34
C ILE A 550 -15.05 -21.10 -21.31
N GLN A 551 -15.34 -20.86 -22.60
CA GLN A 551 -14.34 -20.89 -23.68
C GLN A 551 -13.71 -19.52 -24.01
N ASN A 552 -14.08 -18.47 -23.28
CA ASN A 552 -13.55 -17.14 -23.54
C ASN A 552 -12.07 -17.03 -23.11
N ARG A 553 -11.17 -16.85 -24.08
CA ARG A 553 -9.72 -16.79 -23.86
C ARG A 553 -9.28 -15.63 -22.95
N SER A 554 -9.95 -14.48 -23.02
CA SER A 554 -9.64 -13.33 -22.13
C SER A 554 -10.02 -13.66 -20.67
N PHE A 555 -11.17 -14.28 -20.48
CA PHE A 555 -11.67 -14.67 -19.15
C PHE A 555 -10.82 -15.76 -18.50
N THR A 556 -10.32 -16.72 -19.29
CA THR A 556 -9.40 -17.79 -18.86
C THR A 556 -8.12 -17.22 -18.21
N ASN A 557 -7.50 -16.21 -18.83
CA ASN A 557 -6.29 -15.57 -18.30
C ASN A 557 -6.57 -14.81 -16.98
N VAL A 558 -7.72 -14.13 -16.90
CA VAL A 558 -8.16 -13.44 -15.67
C VAL A 558 -8.38 -14.44 -14.53
N ILE A 559 -9.07 -15.56 -14.78
CA ILE A 559 -9.30 -16.61 -13.78
C ILE A 559 -7.97 -17.14 -13.23
N TYR A 560 -7.01 -17.45 -14.11
CA TYR A 560 -5.71 -17.97 -13.69
C TYR A 560 -4.96 -16.98 -12.78
N LYS A 561 -4.91 -15.69 -13.15
CA LYS A 561 -4.26 -14.65 -12.34
C LYS A 561 -4.98 -14.43 -11.00
N MET A 562 -6.31 -14.33 -11.01
CA MET A 562 -7.11 -14.14 -9.80
C MET A 562 -6.93 -15.31 -8.84
N ARG A 563 -6.89 -16.54 -9.34
CA ARG A 563 -6.63 -17.73 -8.53
C ARG A 563 -5.28 -17.65 -7.79
N ARG A 564 -4.23 -17.08 -8.39
CA ARG A 564 -2.93 -16.89 -7.70
C ARG A 564 -3.04 -15.90 -6.54
N VAL A 565 -3.71 -14.77 -6.76
CA VAL A 565 -3.93 -13.74 -5.74
C VAL A 565 -4.79 -14.28 -4.60
N THR A 566 -5.89 -14.96 -4.91
CA THR A 566 -6.80 -15.49 -3.89
C THR A 566 -6.19 -16.67 -3.13
N LEU A 567 -5.32 -17.47 -3.75
CA LEU A 567 -4.54 -18.51 -3.07
C LEU A 567 -3.56 -17.92 -2.04
N ALA A 568 -2.94 -16.78 -2.34
CA ALA A 568 -2.14 -16.06 -1.36
C ALA A 568 -3.01 -15.45 -0.24
N LEU A 569 -4.19 -14.93 -0.59
CA LEU A 569 -5.13 -14.33 0.36
C LEU A 569 -5.69 -15.33 1.38
N VAL A 570 -6.02 -16.57 0.96
CA VAL A 570 -6.56 -17.59 1.87
C VAL A 570 -5.54 -18.03 2.93
N SER A 571 -4.23 -17.89 2.65
CA SER A 571 -3.17 -18.17 3.63
C SER A 571 -3.20 -17.22 4.83
N PHE A 572 -3.72 -16.00 4.68
CA PHE A 572 -3.87 -15.06 5.80
C PHE A 572 -4.89 -15.50 6.85
N ASN A 573 -5.71 -16.54 6.59
CA ASN A 573 -6.68 -17.01 7.58
C ASN A 573 -6.01 -17.36 8.92
N CYS A 574 -4.83 -17.99 8.88
CA CYS A 574 -4.09 -18.38 10.08
C CYS A 574 -3.58 -17.20 10.92
N CYS A 575 -3.46 -15.99 10.32
CA CYS A 575 -3.07 -14.75 11.01
C CYS A 575 -4.27 -13.99 11.61
N LEU A 576 -5.50 -14.38 11.27
CA LEU A 576 -6.73 -13.72 11.76
C LEU A 576 -7.40 -14.51 12.91
N ASN A 577 -6.90 -15.70 13.21
CA ASN A 577 -7.38 -16.55 14.30
C ASN A 577 -7.17 -15.98 15.71
N PRO A 578 -6.17 -15.12 16.01
CA PRO A 578 -6.08 -14.46 17.31
C PRO A 578 -7.32 -13.65 17.68
N PHE A 579 -8.01 -13.03 16.72
CA PHE A 579 -9.28 -12.36 16.98
C PHE A 579 -10.32 -13.36 17.49
N LEU A 580 -10.39 -14.55 16.87
CA LEU A 580 -11.27 -15.62 17.31
C LEU A 580 -10.94 -16.07 18.75
N TYR A 581 -9.67 -16.32 19.05
CA TYR A 581 -9.24 -16.76 20.38
C TYR A 581 -9.46 -15.70 21.47
N TYR A 582 -9.19 -14.44 21.15
CA TYR A 582 -9.37 -13.30 22.05
C TYR A 582 -10.85 -13.10 22.40
N PHE A 583 -11.73 -13.07 21.40
CA PHE A 583 -13.17 -12.84 21.62
C PHE A 583 -13.91 -14.08 22.15
N THR A 584 -13.39 -15.29 21.95
CA THR A 584 -14.00 -16.54 22.43
C THR A 584 -13.55 -16.92 23.85
N SER A 585 -12.41 -16.44 24.34
CA SER A 585 -11.97 -16.67 25.72
C SER A 585 -12.90 -15.97 26.74
N SER A 586 -13.36 -16.70 27.75
CA SER A 586 -14.22 -16.19 28.83
C SER A 586 -13.35 -15.82 30.02
N SER A 587 -13.44 -14.57 30.45
CA SER A 587 -12.82 -13.96 31.64
C SER A 587 -11.38 -13.44 31.52
N ARG A 588 -11.27 -12.15 31.86
CA ARG A 588 -10.11 -11.34 32.30
C ARG A 588 -8.85 -11.29 31.43
N THR A 589 -8.62 -10.07 30.93
CA THR A 589 -7.32 -9.44 30.62
C THR A 589 -6.19 -10.39 30.24
N TRP A 590 -5.99 -10.53 28.92
CA TRP A 590 -4.74 -11.01 28.34
C TRP A 590 -3.61 -10.04 28.72
N HIS A 591 -2.98 -10.24 29.88
CA HIS A 591 -1.69 -9.63 30.14
C HIS A 591 -0.65 -10.36 29.30
N PHE A 592 -0.31 -9.77 28.15
CA PHE A 592 0.91 -10.11 27.44
C PHE A 592 2.08 -9.86 28.39
N SER A 593 2.71 -10.93 28.88
CA SER A 593 3.95 -10.87 29.66
C SER A 593 5.17 -10.55 28.78
N CYS A 594 5.03 -9.59 27.87
CA CYS A 594 6.16 -8.99 27.15
C CYS A 594 6.23 -7.52 27.55
N ARG A 595 6.80 -7.27 28.74
CA ARG A 595 7.13 -5.91 29.20
C ARG A 595 8.34 -5.39 28.44
N LEU A 596 8.13 -4.81 27.26
CA LEU A 596 9.02 -3.74 26.79
C LEU A 596 8.75 -2.53 27.70
N ARG A 597 9.75 -2.26 28.54
CA ARG A 597 9.71 -1.33 29.67
C ARG A 597 9.71 0.11 29.15
N PHE A 598 8.55 0.67 28.85
CA PHE A 598 8.37 2.13 28.85
C PHE A 598 7.56 2.51 30.09
N ARG A 599 8.27 2.94 31.13
CA ARG A 599 7.70 3.54 32.33
C ARG A 599 7.21 4.94 31.96
N THR A 600 5.90 5.13 31.89
CA THR A 600 5.28 6.40 32.27
C THR A 600 4.54 6.16 33.58
N LYS A 601 5.03 6.79 34.66
CA LYS A 601 4.35 6.82 35.95
C LYS A 601 3.08 7.66 35.78
N MET A 602 1.92 7.03 35.82
CA MET A 602 0.65 7.66 36.19
C MET A 602 0.32 7.20 37.60
N VAL A 603 0.30 8.15 38.54
CA VAL A 603 -0.12 7.95 39.93
C VAL A 603 -1.61 8.24 39.99
N TYR A 604 -2.41 7.31 40.50
CA TYR A 604 -3.80 7.55 40.88
C TYR A 604 -3.90 7.50 42.41
N THR A 605 -4.60 8.48 42.99
CA THR A 605 -5.03 8.47 44.39
C THR A 605 -6.48 8.01 44.44
N ILE A 606 -6.76 6.99 45.24
CA ILE A 606 -8.11 6.52 45.58
C ILE A 606 -8.32 6.89 47.04
N CYS A 607 -9.31 7.75 47.32
CA CYS A 607 -9.81 7.96 48.67
C CYS A 607 -11.04 7.07 48.91
N ASP A 608 -11.11 6.47 50.08
CA ASP A 608 -12.22 5.66 50.56
C ASP A 608 -12.68 6.24 51.91
N GLN A 609 -13.84 6.93 51.95
CA GLN A 609 -14.93 6.70 52.90
C GLN A 609 -16.04 7.79 52.90
N LYS A 610 -17.22 7.35 53.35
CA LYS A 610 -18.56 7.95 53.32
C LYS A 610 -18.76 9.17 54.24
N LEU A 611 -19.82 9.94 53.95
CA LEU A 611 -20.37 11.10 54.70
C LEU A 611 -20.35 10.94 56.24
N GLY A 612 -19.99 12.02 56.95
CA GLY A 612 -20.41 12.30 58.33
C GLY A 612 -19.38 13.03 59.21
N GLU A 613 -19.48 14.37 59.24
CA GLU A 613 -19.04 15.42 60.20
C GLU A 613 -17.74 15.36 61.06
N CYS A 614 -17.10 16.54 61.10
CA CYS A 614 -15.91 17.07 61.81
C CYS A 614 -15.55 16.54 63.21
N SER A 615 -14.25 16.47 63.53
CA SER A 615 -13.55 17.45 64.39
C SER A 615 -12.04 17.15 64.54
N TYR A 616 -11.32 18.14 65.05
CA TYR A 616 -9.87 18.33 65.12
C TYR A 616 -9.06 17.34 65.98
N VAL A 617 -7.74 17.38 65.76
CA VAL A 617 -6.61 17.12 66.68
C VAL A 617 -5.99 15.71 66.73
N TYR A 618 -4.65 15.75 66.65
CA TYR A 618 -3.62 14.71 66.62
C TYR A 618 -3.47 13.82 67.88
N LYS A 619 -2.76 12.68 67.67
CA LYS A 619 -1.86 11.86 68.55
C LYS A 619 -2.40 10.44 68.84
N LEU A 620 -1.77 9.37 68.32
CA LEU A 620 -0.54 8.64 68.75
C LEU A 620 -0.84 7.44 69.69
N TYR A 621 -0.17 6.30 69.38
CA TYR A 621 0.00 5.04 70.14
C TYR A 621 -1.20 4.06 70.21
N GLN A 622 -1.13 2.89 69.57
CA GLN A 622 -0.47 1.62 69.96
C GLN A 622 -1.27 0.89 71.05
N GLY A 623 -1.84 -0.26 70.69
CA GLY A 623 -2.65 -1.07 71.59
C GLY A 623 -1.83 -1.87 72.58
N CYS A 624 -2.37 -2.05 73.79
CA CYS A 624 -2.35 -3.29 74.55
C CYS A 624 -3.28 -3.17 75.78
N GLU A 625 -3.63 -4.33 76.35
CA GLU A 625 -4.21 -4.58 77.67
C GLU A 625 -5.74 -4.65 77.86
N ASN A 626 -6.19 -5.90 77.99
CA ASN A 626 -6.73 -6.53 79.20
C ASN A 626 -7.95 -5.97 79.96
N LYS A 627 -8.78 -6.96 80.37
CA LYS A 627 -9.66 -7.06 81.57
C LYS A 627 -11.09 -6.50 81.54
N LYS A 628 -12.02 -7.48 81.63
CA LYS A 628 -13.09 -7.71 82.63
C LYS A 628 -14.17 -6.65 82.91
N HIS A 629 -15.34 -7.23 83.23
CA HIS A 629 -16.58 -6.72 83.84
C HIS A 629 -17.59 -6.09 82.86
N ARG A 630 -18.77 -6.69 82.62
CA ARG A 630 -19.97 -7.01 83.45
C ARG A 630 -20.84 -5.77 83.67
N ASP A 631 -22.14 -6.01 83.51
CA ASP A 631 -23.31 -5.13 83.75
C ASP A 631 -23.54 -4.08 82.64
N GLY A 632 -24.73 -3.81 82.13
CA GLY A 632 -26.09 -4.21 82.49
C GLY A 632 -27.04 -3.12 81.96
N MET A 633 -28.21 -3.55 81.49
CA MET A 633 -29.47 -2.78 81.30
C MET A 633 -29.60 -1.69 80.22
N ASN A 634 -30.71 -1.90 79.48
CA ASN A 634 -31.57 -1.01 78.70
C ASN A 634 -31.15 -0.60 77.29
#